data_AF-A0A6G4A2V7-F1
#
_entry.id   AF-A0A6G4A2V7-F1
#
_cell.length_a   1.000
_cell.length_b   1.000
_cell.length_c   1.000
_cell.angle_alpha   90.00
_cell.angle_beta   90.00
_cell.angle_gamma   90.00
#
_symmetry.space_group_name_H-M   'P 1'
#
loop_
_entity.id
_entity.type
_entity.pdbx_description
1 polymer ?
#
loop_
_entity_poly.entity_id
_entity_poly.type
_entity_poly.pdbx_seq_one_letter_code
_entity_poly.pdbx_strand_id
1 'polypeptide(L)'
;MSRPILIFYDPSFPSSMAVEAPSDILAKDGIVVDADGLGEALRTAEGGCFVNLHAPYFPKSVWPEILAFLKRGGGLLSIGGAAFKRPVRSEADGWHVEAEQTAYHQELHIHEMLHVEAAPIRTYKALETIPLLNGYESLFPIADTWNLVPHTTRNSDLPHQMGAAGTMSTQIHPLLKGISADGREVAAPVVLWENSRGAFVGSRWIFVNVSLHASFWQDGGAQALLEWAAFCAKGVTELWIKPNYASYEAGEHAVLTLQTQVMEQSGDSALWTFDLTVEHVDGVQTAWTHRLKAEVNKEFNVLRIHVPEAIQSGLYRVTCKAEAEDGEIRVLRQGFWGHDPILLAQGNPITCGRDYFIKDERPLPVVGMTYMTSDVARKFLFLPNADVWDRDMAQMAKAGINWIRTGIWTAYRNVMQVDGHASEEVMRAIDAFFLTAKKHNLQVTFTFFSFTPETWEGVNPYLDPQSVEAQKRFIRSIVSRHRTTTHVDWDLINEPSMFDPAQIFSDGPRSCKDAFEQKAFVEWLEQRHGSIELLQERWNMSPEQLPSFAAATIPEAGEINFDVQDMHRAKKGTRWLDYCLFAMDMHNRWAKELYDTIKELCPEHLVVVGQDEALGAQRPSPFFYQEAVDYTTVHSWWLNDNLVWDGIFAKTHNKPNVIQETGIMYVETPDGRAKRSEHELRSMLERKYAYAFSTGGAGAVHWIWNTNFYMDNANESHIGALRADGTEKPEADVSYAFGQFMGEIRDLFQERELEDIVAIFPYSNDLSNRKLAFDATTRLTRVLAYEMNMPFRGASEYHLDVLEDQPPKLIVLPSAHNIDEQAWNKLVDIVKHTGAILLATGPISLDAYWKQTPRLTNELGISELQNVRREELLHLQGTELPVSFGQRRIAQVVKEVRTGSEGASSEAVTRGDAVVDVALGKGRLIWSPLPLELNERTDTMMELYRYAIQEAGCQSGLHWIQGGDIAGVYGRKLRFKSGFLYVFVSEFAWNVKVEVKDTDSDATYAFTLEKERSVLFAADLEGKLLSVYRPHEVHIERS
;
A
#
# COMPACT_ATOMS: atom_id res chain seq x y z
N MET A 1 -21.82 -36.15 28.77
CA MET A 1 -23.00 -36.38 27.90
C MET A 1 -22.61 -35.89 26.51
N SER A 2 -22.99 -36.57 25.42
CA SER A 2 -22.66 -36.06 24.07
C SER A 2 -23.41 -34.74 23.83
N ARG A 3 -22.71 -33.73 23.32
CA ARG A 3 -23.32 -32.43 23.01
C ARG A 3 -24.23 -32.57 21.77
N PRO A 4 -25.35 -31.84 21.70
CA PRO A 4 -26.31 -32.01 20.62
C PRO A 4 -25.72 -31.57 19.27
N ILE A 5 -25.98 -32.36 18.22
CA ILE A 5 -25.71 -31.98 16.83
C ILE A 5 -27.08 -31.73 16.17
N LEU A 6 -27.40 -30.47 15.89
CA LEU A 6 -28.66 -30.06 15.28
C LEU A 6 -28.44 -29.90 13.78
N ILE A 7 -29.11 -30.71 12.96
CA ILE A 7 -28.92 -30.75 11.51
C ILE A 7 -30.14 -30.17 10.82
N PHE A 8 -30.01 -28.97 10.26
CA PHE A 8 -31.05 -28.39 9.43
C PHE A 8 -31.02 -29.05 8.05
N TYR A 9 -32.06 -29.84 7.79
CA TYR A 9 -32.32 -30.46 6.49
C TYR A 9 -33.83 -30.56 6.25
N ASP A 10 -34.31 -29.87 5.24
CA ASP A 10 -35.70 -29.88 4.79
C ASP A 10 -35.74 -30.06 3.27
N PRO A 11 -36.19 -31.21 2.76
CA PRO A 11 -36.26 -31.47 1.32
C PRO A 11 -37.11 -30.46 0.53
N SER A 12 -38.04 -29.76 1.20
CA SER A 12 -38.87 -28.72 0.58
C SER A 12 -38.17 -27.35 0.54
N PHE A 13 -37.15 -27.15 1.37
CA PHE A 13 -36.44 -25.88 1.51
C PHE A 13 -35.36 -25.71 0.43
N PRO A 14 -35.10 -24.48 -0.07
CA PRO A 14 -34.07 -24.24 -1.07
C PRO A 14 -32.70 -24.78 -0.64
N SER A 15 -31.99 -25.46 -1.55
CA SER A 15 -30.62 -25.94 -1.33
C SER A 15 -29.78 -25.79 -2.59
N SER A 16 -28.47 -25.60 -2.41
CA SER A 16 -27.47 -25.68 -3.48
C SER A 16 -27.03 -27.12 -3.77
N MET A 17 -27.35 -28.07 -2.89
CA MET A 17 -26.98 -29.48 -3.05
C MET A 17 -27.77 -30.11 -4.19
N ALA A 18 -27.08 -30.81 -5.08
CA ALA A 18 -27.70 -31.51 -6.21
C ALA A 18 -28.36 -32.85 -5.83
N VAL A 19 -28.27 -33.26 -4.56
CA VAL A 19 -28.61 -34.61 -4.09
C VAL A 19 -29.21 -34.57 -2.69
N GLU A 20 -30.20 -35.43 -2.44
CA GLU A 20 -30.81 -35.61 -1.11
C GLU A 20 -29.81 -36.15 -0.09
N ALA A 21 -29.81 -35.56 1.11
CA ALA A 21 -28.97 -36.01 2.20
C ALA A 21 -29.56 -37.28 2.84
N PRO A 22 -28.73 -38.27 3.24
CA PRO A 22 -29.22 -39.51 3.84
C PRO A 22 -29.66 -39.26 5.29
N SER A 23 -30.89 -38.75 5.47
CA SER A 23 -31.46 -38.38 6.78
C SER A 23 -31.38 -39.51 7.81
N ASP A 24 -31.59 -40.76 7.38
CA ASP A 24 -31.54 -41.93 8.27
C ASP A 24 -30.14 -42.20 8.84
N ILE A 25 -29.09 -41.81 8.12
CA ILE A 25 -27.71 -41.93 8.60
C ILE A 25 -27.38 -40.75 9.51
N LEU A 26 -27.77 -39.54 9.12
CA LEU A 26 -27.55 -38.31 9.88
C LEU A 26 -28.29 -38.31 11.24
N ALA A 27 -29.47 -38.92 11.29
CA ALA A 27 -30.27 -39.04 12.51
C ALA A 27 -29.72 -40.05 13.55
N LYS A 28 -28.66 -40.80 13.22
CA LYS A 28 -28.05 -41.74 14.18
C LYS A 28 -27.34 -41.03 15.32
N ASP A 29 -26.58 -40.00 14.98
CA ASP A 29 -25.74 -39.23 15.92
C ASP A 29 -26.09 -37.73 15.93
N GLY A 30 -27.09 -37.31 15.15
CA GLY A 30 -27.62 -35.94 15.09
C GLY A 30 -29.15 -35.87 15.16
N ILE A 31 -29.66 -34.67 15.40
CA ILE A 31 -31.08 -34.35 15.46
C ILE A 31 -31.42 -33.58 14.18
N VAL A 32 -32.06 -34.25 13.22
CA VAL A 32 -32.50 -33.64 11.97
C VAL A 32 -33.76 -32.81 12.22
N VAL A 33 -33.72 -31.53 11.85
CA VAL A 33 -34.82 -30.57 12.02
C VAL A 33 -35.14 -29.88 10.69
N ASP A 34 -36.42 -29.63 10.46
CA ASP A 34 -36.91 -28.87 9.29
C ASP A 34 -36.92 -27.35 9.57
N ALA A 35 -37.38 -26.56 8.60
CA ALA A 35 -37.36 -25.10 8.71
C ALA A 35 -38.26 -24.57 9.84
N ASP A 36 -39.36 -25.25 10.14
CA ASP A 36 -40.32 -24.85 11.18
C ASP A 36 -39.81 -25.23 12.59
N GLY A 37 -39.17 -26.38 12.74
CA GLY A 37 -38.62 -26.88 14.01
C GLY A 37 -37.28 -26.27 14.41
N LEU A 38 -36.52 -25.70 13.47
CA LEU A 38 -35.15 -25.23 13.71
C LEU A 38 -35.03 -24.20 14.84
N GLY A 39 -35.95 -23.22 14.90
CA GLY A 39 -35.88 -22.14 15.89
C GLY A 39 -36.00 -22.64 17.33
N GLU A 40 -36.93 -23.56 17.59
CA GLU A 40 -37.12 -24.14 18.92
C GLU A 40 -35.96 -25.06 19.31
N ALA A 41 -35.42 -25.83 18.36
CA ALA A 41 -34.26 -26.68 18.59
C ALA A 41 -33.02 -25.86 19.00
N LEU A 42 -32.73 -24.75 18.30
CA LEU A 42 -31.60 -23.86 18.63
C LEU A 42 -31.81 -23.13 19.97
N ARG A 43 -33.05 -22.82 20.32
CA ARG A 43 -33.40 -22.15 21.58
C ARG A 43 -33.21 -23.06 22.79
N THR A 44 -33.56 -24.33 22.66
CA THR A 44 -33.52 -25.32 23.74
C THR A 44 -32.17 -26.02 23.90
N ALA A 45 -31.30 -25.96 22.88
CA ALA A 45 -29.97 -26.55 22.95
C ALA A 45 -29.02 -25.79 23.92
N GLU A 46 -28.42 -26.57 24.82
CA GLU A 46 -27.32 -26.17 25.70
C GLU A 46 -25.98 -26.58 25.06
N GLY A 47 -25.35 -25.66 24.35
CA GLY A 47 -24.13 -25.93 23.56
C GLY A 47 -24.39 -26.80 22.34
N GLY A 48 -23.35 -27.46 21.82
CA GLY A 48 -23.45 -28.33 20.64
C GLY A 48 -23.09 -27.65 19.32
N CYS A 49 -23.49 -28.25 18.20
CA CYS A 49 -23.20 -27.77 16.85
C CYS A 49 -24.49 -27.64 16.02
N PHE A 50 -24.65 -26.50 15.37
CA PHE A 50 -25.65 -26.27 14.32
C PHE A 50 -25.04 -26.61 12.96
N VAL A 51 -25.64 -27.54 12.24
CA VAL A 51 -25.27 -27.92 10.88
C VAL A 51 -26.29 -27.37 9.89
N ASN A 52 -25.85 -26.51 8.97
CA ASN A 52 -26.68 -25.99 7.88
C ASN A 52 -26.33 -26.72 6.56
N LEU A 53 -27.23 -27.58 6.09
CA LEU A 53 -27.09 -28.27 4.79
C LEU A 53 -27.71 -27.50 3.61
N HIS A 54 -28.21 -26.28 3.86
CA HIS A 54 -28.93 -25.48 2.88
C HIS A 54 -28.15 -24.25 2.41
N ALA A 55 -26.86 -24.07 2.75
CA ALA A 55 -26.10 -22.91 2.30
C ALA A 55 -26.16 -22.76 0.76
N PRO A 56 -26.33 -21.56 0.19
CA PRO A 56 -26.28 -20.24 0.85
C PRO A 56 -27.56 -19.80 1.57
N TYR A 57 -28.56 -20.68 1.65
CA TYR A 57 -29.90 -20.38 2.16
C TYR A 57 -30.05 -20.63 3.66
N PHE A 58 -31.02 -19.95 4.27
CA PHE A 58 -31.45 -20.13 5.65
C PHE A 58 -32.83 -19.49 5.89
N PRO A 59 -33.63 -19.96 6.86
CA PRO A 59 -34.93 -19.36 7.17
C PRO A 59 -34.74 -18.00 7.85
N LYS A 60 -35.23 -16.93 7.22
CA LYS A 60 -35.09 -15.55 7.72
C LYS A 60 -35.71 -15.36 9.11
N SER A 61 -36.84 -16.02 9.36
CA SER A 61 -37.57 -15.96 10.63
C SER A 61 -36.79 -16.56 11.81
N VAL A 62 -35.84 -17.46 11.53
CA VAL A 62 -35.06 -18.21 12.55
C VAL A 62 -33.69 -17.57 12.82
N TRP A 63 -33.34 -16.50 12.09
CA TRP A 63 -32.06 -15.83 12.25
C TRP A 63 -31.75 -15.36 13.69
N PRO A 64 -32.69 -14.75 14.44
CA PRO A 64 -32.43 -14.37 15.84
C PRO A 64 -31.99 -15.55 16.72
N GLU A 65 -32.60 -16.72 16.53
CA GLU A 65 -32.26 -17.95 17.23
C GLU A 65 -30.89 -18.52 16.80
N ILE A 66 -30.57 -18.48 15.51
CA ILE A 66 -29.23 -18.85 14.99
C ILE A 66 -28.17 -17.98 15.65
N LEU A 67 -28.31 -16.66 15.56
CA LEU A 67 -27.34 -15.72 16.12
C LEU A 67 -27.21 -15.88 17.63
N ALA A 68 -28.33 -16.05 18.36
CA ALA A 68 -28.32 -16.26 19.79
C ALA A 68 -27.64 -17.58 20.18
N PHE A 69 -27.83 -18.66 19.42
CA PHE A 69 -27.14 -19.93 19.64
C PHE A 69 -25.62 -19.78 19.49
N LEU A 70 -25.17 -19.12 18.41
CA LEU A 70 -23.74 -18.88 18.16
C LEU A 70 -23.12 -17.96 19.23
N LYS A 71 -23.83 -16.91 19.67
CA LYS A 71 -23.37 -16.02 20.77
C LYS A 71 -23.27 -16.71 22.14
N ARG A 72 -23.96 -17.83 22.34
CA ARG A 72 -23.80 -18.68 23.54
C ARG A 72 -22.61 -19.65 23.42
N GLY A 73 -21.80 -19.56 22.37
CA GLY A 73 -20.65 -20.44 22.12
C GLY A 73 -20.98 -21.68 21.28
N GLY A 74 -22.16 -21.74 20.66
CA GLY A 74 -22.56 -22.85 19.79
C GLY A 74 -21.65 -22.98 18.56
N GLY A 75 -21.27 -24.22 18.23
CA GLY A 75 -20.49 -24.53 17.03
C GLY A 75 -21.34 -24.44 15.76
N LEU A 76 -20.69 -24.24 14.61
CA LEU A 76 -21.32 -24.14 13.30
C LEU A 76 -20.63 -25.06 12.30
N LEU A 77 -21.41 -25.76 11.49
CA LEU A 77 -20.95 -26.42 10.27
C LEU A 77 -21.89 -26.00 9.13
N SER A 78 -21.45 -25.10 8.26
CA SER A 78 -22.24 -24.66 7.10
C SER A 78 -21.70 -25.28 5.83
N ILE A 79 -22.57 -25.90 5.03
CA ILE A 79 -22.17 -26.69 3.86
C ILE A 79 -22.96 -26.26 2.62
N GLY A 80 -22.25 -26.09 1.51
CA GLY A 80 -22.86 -25.96 0.18
C GLY A 80 -22.49 -24.68 -0.59
N GLY A 81 -21.79 -23.73 0.05
CA GLY A 81 -21.42 -22.45 -0.54
C GLY A 81 -21.36 -21.32 0.51
N ALA A 82 -21.55 -20.08 0.08
CA ALA A 82 -21.50 -18.91 0.96
C ALA A 82 -22.58 -18.92 2.06
N ALA A 83 -22.20 -19.27 3.29
CA ALA A 83 -23.09 -19.40 4.43
C ALA A 83 -23.93 -18.14 4.65
N PHE A 84 -25.25 -18.29 4.85
CA PHE A 84 -26.17 -17.19 5.20
C PHE A 84 -26.24 -16.01 4.21
N LYS A 85 -25.92 -16.21 2.93
CA LYS A 85 -25.94 -15.13 1.93
C LYS A 85 -27.34 -14.79 1.40
N ARG A 86 -28.27 -15.77 1.39
CA ARG A 86 -29.60 -15.65 0.78
C ARG A 86 -30.71 -16.02 1.77
N PRO A 87 -31.33 -15.05 2.46
CA PRO A 87 -32.42 -15.35 3.37
C PRO A 87 -33.65 -15.85 2.61
N VAL A 88 -34.40 -16.75 3.23
CA VAL A 88 -35.62 -17.34 2.67
C VAL A 88 -36.79 -17.08 3.60
N ARG A 89 -37.90 -16.59 3.06
CA ARG A 89 -39.15 -16.39 3.80
C ARG A 89 -40.25 -17.32 3.30
N SER A 90 -41.14 -17.70 4.19
CA SER A 90 -42.34 -18.46 3.83
C SER A 90 -43.39 -17.51 3.24
N GLU A 91 -43.92 -17.86 2.08
CA GLU A 91 -45.04 -17.20 1.41
C GLU A 91 -46.17 -18.22 1.14
N ALA A 92 -47.35 -17.73 0.73
CA ALA A 92 -48.52 -18.58 0.50
C ALA A 92 -48.32 -19.64 -0.61
N ASP A 93 -47.37 -19.41 -1.53
CA ASP A 93 -47.01 -20.28 -2.65
C ASP A 93 -45.71 -21.09 -2.42
N GLY A 94 -45.10 -20.99 -1.22
CA GLY A 94 -43.92 -21.75 -0.83
C GLY A 94 -42.78 -20.88 -0.32
N TRP A 95 -41.55 -21.35 -0.51
CA TRP A 95 -40.35 -20.65 -0.07
C TRP A 95 -39.92 -19.58 -1.08
N HIS A 96 -39.82 -18.33 -0.61
CA HIS A 96 -39.33 -17.22 -1.40
C HIS A 96 -37.89 -16.87 -1.00
N VAL A 97 -36.96 -17.05 -1.94
CA VAL A 97 -35.54 -16.67 -1.80
C VAL A 97 -35.39 -15.17 -2.06
N GLU A 98 -34.91 -14.42 -1.07
CA GLU A 98 -34.62 -12.99 -1.25
C GLU A 98 -33.29 -12.76 -1.99
N ALA A 99 -33.00 -11.49 -2.33
CA ALA A 99 -31.71 -11.10 -2.88
C ALA A 99 -30.54 -11.37 -1.92
N GLU A 100 -29.33 -11.42 -2.46
CA GLU A 100 -28.10 -11.55 -1.65
C GLU A 100 -27.97 -10.37 -0.68
N GLN A 101 -27.60 -10.66 0.56
CA GLN A 101 -27.48 -9.66 1.64
C GLN A 101 -26.25 -9.93 2.49
N THR A 102 -25.47 -8.90 2.80
CA THR A 102 -24.26 -8.97 3.65
C THR A 102 -24.55 -8.72 5.14
N ALA A 103 -25.73 -8.22 5.50
CA ALA A 103 -26.10 -7.91 6.89
C ALA A 103 -25.91 -9.13 7.83
N TYR A 104 -26.29 -10.32 7.37
CA TYR A 104 -26.14 -11.58 8.11
C TYR A 104 -24.68 -11.99 8.29
N HIS A 105 -23.82 -11.76 7.28
CA HIS A 105 -22.37 -11.92 7.41
C HIS A 105 -21.79 -10.97 8.45
N GLN A 106 -22.18 -9.69 8.38
CA GLN A 106 -21.62 -8.65 9.24
C GLN A 106 -21.92 -8.89 10.72
N GLU A 107 -23.10 -9.43 11.04
CA GLU A 107 -23.46 -9.87 12.39
C GLU A 107 -22.62 -11.05 12.88
N LEU A 108 -22.06 -11.86 11.98
CA LEU A 108 -21.09 -12.94 12.25
C LEU A 108 -19.63 -12.49 12.15
N HIS A 109 -19.38 -11.17 12.02
CA HIS A 109 -18.04 -10.60 11.82
C HIS A 109 -17.35 -11.06 10.54
N ILE A 110 -18.13 -11.41 9.52
CA ILE A 110 -17.68 -11.58 8.13
C ILE A 110 -18.15 -10.32 7.40
N HIS A 111 -17.25 -9.54 6.82
CA HIS A 111 -17.63 -8.35 6.08
C HIS A 111 -18.43 -8.73 4.81
N GLU A 112 -17.91 -9.67 4.04
CA GLU A 112 -18.57 -10.34 2.92
C GLU A 112 -17.84 -11.66 2.58
N MET A 113 -18.45 -12.51 1.74
CA MET A 113 -17.80 -13.64 1.09
C MET A 113 -17.62 -13.42 -0.42
N LEU A 114 -16.38 -13.52 -0.91
CA LEU A 114 -16.01 -13.30 -2.32
C LEU A 114 -15.83 -14.62 -3.07
N HIS A 115 -16.18 -14.64 -4.35
CA HIS A 115 -16.02 -15.80 -5.21
C HIS A 115 -14.54 -16.07 -5.54
N VAL A 116 -14.15 -17.35 -5.52
CA VAL A 116 -12.80 -17.82 -5.87
C VAL A 116 -12.91 -18.92 -6.93
N GLU A 117 -12.27 -18.70 -8.07
CA GLU A 117 -12.34 -19.62 -9.21
C GLU A 117 -11.52 -20.90 -8.99
N ALA A 118 -12.04 -22.03 -9.50
CA ALA A 118 -11.39 -23.34 -9.44
C ALA A 118 -10.29 -23.52 -10.47
N ALA A 119 -10.28 -22.69 -11.52
CA ALA A 119 -9.38 -22.81 -12.67
C ALA A 119 -7.89 -23.07 -12.31
N PRO A 120 -7.29 -22.41 -11.29
CA PRO A 120 -5.90 -22.66 -10.92
C PRO A 120 -5.69 -23.95 -10.11
N ILE A 121 -6.75 -24.56 -9.56
CA ILE A 121 -6.67 -25.73 -8.68
C ILE A 121 -6.38 -27.00 -9.50
N ARG A 122 -5.48 -27.84 -8.99
CA ARG A 122 -5.12 -29.15 -9.58
C ARG A 122 -5.35 -30.30 -8.63
N THR A 123 -5.10 -30.11 -7.34
CA THR A 123 -5.32 -31.11 -6.30
C THR A 123 -5.72 -30.44 -5.00
N TYR A 124 -6.32 -31.21 -4.08
CA TYR A 124 -6.52 -30.77 -2.70
C TYR A 124 -5.50 -31.36 -1.74
N LYS A 125 -5.18 -30.61 -0.69
CA LYS A 125 -4.31 -31.05 0.41
C LYS A 125 -4.94 -30.65 1.75
N ALA A 126 -5.09 -31.61 2.67
CA ALA A 126 -5.55 -31.34 4.02
C ALA A 126 -4.49 -30.60 4.86
N LEU A 127 -4.95 -29.82 5.83
CA LEU A 127 -4.09 -29.12 6.78
C LEU A 127 -3.39 -30.11 7.74
N GLU A 128 -2.07 -30.02 7.84
CA GLU A 128 -1.29 -30.92 8.71
C GLU A 128 -1.37 -30.55 10.19
N THR A 129 -1.60 -29.27 10.52
CA THR A 129 -1.61 -28.79 11.91
C THR A 129 -2.91 -29.08 12.66
N ILE A 130 -3.99 -29.29 11.90
CA ILE A 130 -5.29 -29.75 12.38
C ILE A 130 -5.76 -30.81 11.37
N PRO A 131 -5.34 -32.09 11.54
CA PRO A 131 -5.51 -33.13 10.53
C PRO A 131 -6.95 -33.69 10.43
N LEU A 132 -7.96 -32.82 10.59
CA LEU A 132 -9.38 -33.18 10.60
C LEU A 132 -9.87 -33.70 9.24
N LEU A 133 -9.29 -33.19 8.15
CA LEU A 133 -9.62 -33.60 6.77
C LEU A 133 -8.61 -34.54 6.13
N ASN A 134 -7.60 -35.00 6.88
CA ASN A 134 -6.59 -35.91 6.35
C ASN A 134 -7.24 -37.24 5.95
N GLY A 135 -7.12 -37.63 4.68
CA GLY A 135 -7.77 -38.81 4.11
C GLY A 135 -9.18 -38.56 3.56
N TYR A 136 -9.72 -37.36 3.72
CA TYR A 136 -11.04 -36.95 3.20
C TYR A 136 -10.96 -36.05 1.97
N GLU A 137 -9.77 -35.80 1.42
CA GLU A 137 -9.56 -34.88 0.30
C GLU A 137 -10.38 -35.26 -0.94
N SER A 138 -10.52 -36.56 -1.21
CA SER A 138 -11.26 -37.08 -2.37
C SER A 138 -12.77 -36.95 -2.26
N LEU A 139 -13.31 -36.58 -1.09
CA LEU A 139 -14.74 -36.32 -0.92
C LEU A 139 -15.20 -35.06 -1.67
N PHE A 140 -14.27 -34.16 -1.98
CA PHE A 140 -14.58 -32.86 -2.57
C PHE A 140 -14.15 -32.81 -4.04
N PRO A 141 -15.04 -32.38 -4.96
CA PRO A 141 -14.64 -32.09 -6.33
C PRO A 141 -13.85 -30.79 -6.42
N ILE A 142 -13.01 -30.66 -7.44
CA ILE A 142 -12.42 -29.36 -7.80
C ILE A 142 -13.54 -28.47 -8.33
N ALA A 143 -13.83 -27.39 -7.62
CA ALA A 143 -14.94 -26.49 -7.88
C ALA A 143 -14.64 -25.08 -7.37
N ASP A 144 -15.42 -24.11 -7.83
CA ASP A 144 -15.34 -22.74 -7.35
C ASP A 144 -15.70 -22.72 -5.85
N THR A 145 -15.08 -21.80 -5.11
CA THR A 145 -15.24 -21.68 -3.65
C THR A 145 -15.41 -20.22 -3.24
N TRP A 146 -15.35 -19.95 -1.94
CA TRP A 146 -15.55 -18.63 -1.35
C TRP A 146 -14.43 -18.26 -0.37
N ASN A 147 -13.94 -17.02 -0.52
CA ASN A 147 -13.08 -16.33 0.42
C ASN A 147 -13.95 -15.62 1.47
N LEU A 148 -13.67 -15.80 2.76
CA LEU A 148 -14.30 -15.03 3.83
C LEU A 148 -13.45 -13.81 4.15
N VAL A 149 -14.04 -12.62 4.11
CA VAL A 149 -13.37 -11.39 4.54
C VAL A 149 -13.70 -11.15 6.01
N PRO A 150 -12.80 -11.48 6.96
CA PRO A 150 -13.07 -11.27 8.39
C PRO A 150 -13.10 -9.78 8.76
N HIS A 151 -13.94 -9.44 9.73
CA HIS A 151 -13.90 -8.19 10.48
C HIS A 151 -14.10 -8.54 11.97
N THR A 152 -13.25 -9.44 12.45
CA THR A 152 -13.35 -10.13 13.74
C THR A 152 -12.89 -9.28 14.93
N THR A 153 -12.12 -8.23 14.66
CA THR A 153 -11.62 -7.27 15.63
C THR A 153 -12.44 -5.99 15.55
N ARG A 154 -12.97 -5.53 16.69
CA ARG A 154 -13.89 -4.37 16.79
C ARG A 154 -13.39 -3.29 17.75
N ASN A 155 -12.14 -3.39 18.16
CA ASN A 155 -11.50 -2.51 19.11
C ASN A 155 -10.03 -2.31 18.73
N SER A 156 -9.43 -1.26 19.27
CA SER A 156 -8.01 -0.97 19.19
C SER A 156 -7.37 -1.15 20.57
N ASP A 157 -6.21 -1.81 20.63
CA ASP A 157 -5.45 -2.01 21.87
C ASP A 157 -4.91 -0.67 22.41
N LEU A 158 -4.59 0.27 21.51
CA LEU A 158 -4.07 1.60 21.82
C LEU A 158 -4.84 2.65 20.99
N PRO A 159 -6.04 3.06 21.40
CA PRO A 159 -6.91 3.94 20.61
C PRO A 159 -6.33 5.32 20.27
N HIS A 160 -5.30 5.76 20.99
CA HIS A 160 -4.59 7.03 20.75
C HIS A 160 -3.44 6.88 19.74
N GLN A 161 -3.09 5.65 19.34
CA GLN A 161 -2.13 5.37 18.29
C GLN A 161 -2.89 4.88 17.07
N MET A 162 -3.00 5.72 16.04
CA MET A 162 -3.62 5.30 14.79
C MET A 162 -2.87 4.10 14.20
N GLY A 163 -3.60 3.12 13.68
CA GLY A 163 -3.04 1.89 13.13
C GLY A 163 -2.62 0.88 14.21
N ALA A 164 -2.97 1.08 15.47
CA ALA A 164 -2.78 0.03 16.47
C ALA A 164 -3.53 -1.26 16.11
N ALA A 165 -2.94 -2.40 16.48
CA ALA A 165 -3.63 -3.68 16.42
C ALA A 165 -4.80 -3.71 17.41
N GLY A 166 -5.69 -4.67 17.24
CA GLY A 166 -6.75 -4.95 18.21
C GLY A 166 -6.73 -6.37 18.74
N THR A 167 -7.85 -6.78 19.33
CA THR A 167 -8.00 -8.10 19.92
C THR A 167 -7.92 -9.21 18.85
N MET A 168 -7.11 -10.25 19.10
CA MET A 168 -7.01 -11.44 18.24
C MET A 168 -8.18 -12.40 18.53
N SER A 169 -9.39 -12.01 18.11
CA SER A 169 -10.63 -12.70 18.51
C SER A 169 -10.82 -14.07 17.89
N THR A 170 -10.26 -14.31 16.71
CA THR A 170 -10.57 -15.46 15.87
C THR A 170 -9.32 -15.97 15.18
N GLN A 171 -9.06 -17.28 15.26
CA GLN A 171 -8.02 -17.96 14.49
C GLN A 171 -8.66 -18.61 13.26
N ILE A 172 -8.02 -18.47 12.09
CA ILE A 172 -8.54 -18.95 10.80
C ILE A 172 -7.59 -20.04 10.26
N HIS A 173 -8.15 -21.18 9.88
CA HIS A 173 -7.39 -22.35 9.42
C HIS A 173 -7.98 -22.93 8.13
N PRO A 174 -7.20 -23.03 7.03
CA PRO A 174 -7.65 -23.65 5.79
C PRO A 174 -7.55 -25.19 5.90
N LEU A 175 -8.57 -25.83 6.47
CA LEU A 175 -8.58 -27.29 6.68
C LEU A 175 -8.38 -28.09 5.38
N LEU A 176 -8.86 -27.56 4.25
CA LEU A 176 -8.58 -28.08 2.91
C LEU A 176 -8.05 -26.96 2.03
N LYS A 177 -6.97 -27.22 1.29
CA LYS A 177 -6.33 -26.25 0.39
C LYS A 177 -6.32 -26.73 -1.04
N GLY A 178 -6.67 -25.83 -1.96
CA GLY A 178 -6.47 -25.99 -3.41
C GLY A 178 -5.03 -25.69 -3.78
N ILE A 179 -4.36 -26.68 -4.40
CA ILE A 179 -2.96 -26.59 -4.83
C ILE A 179 -2.90 -26.44 -6.34
N SER A 180 -2.14 -25.45 -6.81
CA SER A 180 -1.92 -25.19 -8.23
C SER A 180 -0.87 -26.12 -8.85
N ALA A 181 -0.69 -26.03 -10.18
CA ALA A 181 0.34 -26.78 -10.89
C ALA A 181 1.77 -26.49 -10.37
N ASP A 182 2.01 -25.27 -9.88
CA ASP A 182 3.31 -24.82 -9.37
C ASP A 182 3.47 -25.06 -7.85
N GLY A 183 2.53 -25.81 -7.26
CA GLY A 183 2.50 -26.11 -5.83
C GLY A 183 2.10 -24.93 -4.94
N ARG A 184 1.39 -23.93 -5.48
CA ARG A 184 0.91 -22.76 -4.72
C ARG A 184 -0.44 -23.05 -4.07
N GLU A 185 -0.68 -22.50 -2.89
CA GLU A 185 -1.95 -22.62 -2.17
C GLU A 185 -2.88 -21.50 -2.64
N VAL A 186 -3.86 -21.80 -3.49
CA VAL A 186 -4.61 -20.77 -4.26
C VAL A 186 -6.08 -20.64 -3.86
N ALA A 187 -6.60 -21.54 -3.02
CA ALA A 187 -7.98 -21.52 -2.55
C ALA A 187 -8.16 -22.36 -1.28
N ALA A 188 -9.16 -22.04 -0.44
CA ALA A 188 -9.53 -22.82 0.74
C ALA A 188 -11.00 -23.27 0.67
N PRO A 189 -11.30 -24.47 0.13
CA PRO A 189 -12.66 -25.00 0.09
C PRO A 189 -13.29 -25.28 1.46
N VAL A 190 -12.47 -25.60 2.46
CA VAL A 190 -12.95 -25.84 3.83
C VAL A 190 -12.12 -25.03 4.80
N VAL A 191 -12.78 -24.16 5.55
CA VAL A 191 -12.14 -23.22 6.49
C VAL A 191 -12.72 -23.41 7.89
N LEU A 192 -11.85 -23.49 8.90
CA LEU A 192 -12.21 -23.48 10.31
C LEU A 192 -11.93 -22.11 10.91
N TRP A 193 -12.91 -21.55 11.62
CA TRP A 193 -12.74 -20.42 12.51
C TRP A 193 -12.85 -20.91 13.96
N GLU A 194 -11.85 -20.59 14.77
CA GLU A 194 -11.89 -20.79 16.22
C GLU A 194 -12.02 -19.41 16.89
N ASN A 195 -13.18 -19.15 17.51
CA ASN A 195 -13.45 -17.87 18.18
C ASN A 195 -12.97 -17.95 19.62
N SER A 196 -11.78 -17.44 19.89
CA SER A 196 -11.15 -17.50 21.21
C SER A 196 -11.51 -16.30 22.09
N ARG A 197 -11.96 -15.17 21.53
CA ARG A 197 -12.42 -13.99 22.30
C ARG A 197 -13.62 -13.32 21.60
N GLY A 198 -14.23 -12.32 22.25
CA GLY A 198 -15.33 -11.54 21.69
C GLY A 198 -16.70 -12.19 21.83
N ALA A 199 -17.64 -11.81 20.97
CA ALA A 199 -19.07 -12.15 21.09
C ALA A 199 -19.40 -13.63 20.87
N PHE A 200 -18.49 -14.39 20.27
CA PHE A 200 -18.66 -15.80 19.90
C PHE A 200 -17.67 -16.73 20.63
N VAL A 201 -17.10 -16.26 21.75
CA VAL A 201 -16.04 -16.96 22.48
C VAL A 201 -16.38 -18.42 22.76
N GLY A 202 -15.39 -19.29 22.53
CA GLY A 202 -15.50 -20.73 22.75
C GLY A 202 -16.07 -21.51 21.57
N SER A 203 -16.57 -20.86 20.51
CA SER A 203 -17.18 -21.54 19.36
C SER A 203 -16.19 -21.92 18.26
N ARG A 204 -16.49 -23.02 17.55
CA ARG A 204 -15.78 -23.49 16.35
C ARG A 204 -16.72 -23.51 15.16
N TRP A 205 -16.35 -22.85 14.07
CA TRP A 205 -17.15 -22.78 12.86
C TRP A 205 -16.40 -23.38 11.67
N ILE A 206 -16.94 -24.41 11.05
CA ILE A 206 -16.43 -24.97 9.80
C ILE A 206 -17.34 -24.52 8.66
N PHE A 207 -16.72 -23.93 7.65
CA PHE A 207 -17.35 -23.52 6.41
C PHE A 207 -16.88 -24.44 5.29
N VAL A 208 -17.78 -25.25 4.73
CA VAL A 208 -17.54 -26.02 3.50
C VAL A 208 -18.12 -25.21 2.35
N ASN A 209 -17.24 -24.45 1.70
CA ASN A 209 -17.56 -23.42 0.72
C ASN A 209 -17.75 -23.98 -0.70
N VAL A 210 -17.85 -25.30 -0.85
CA VAL A 210 -18.12 -26.00 -2.11
C VAL A 210 -19.44 -26.76 -2.01
N SER A 211 -20.14 -26.89 -3.13
CA SER A 211 -21.36 -27.69 -3.19
C SER A 211 -21.04 -29.18 -3.18
N LEU A 212 -21.86 -29.97 -2.47
CA LEU A 212 -21.67 -31.42 -2.37
C LEU A 212 -22.22 -32.16 -3.59
N HIS A 213 -21.51 -33.21 -4.02
CA HIS A 213 -21.91 -34.11 -5.11
C HIS A 213 -22.43 -35.45 -4.56
N ALA A 214 -23.11 -36.25 -5.40
CA ALA A 214 -23.64 -37.56 -5.00
C ALA A 214 -22.60 -38.50 -4.39
N SER A 215 -21.37 -38.45 -4.91
CA SER A 215 -20.25 -39.27 -4.45
C SER A 215 -19.88 -38.99 -2.99
N PHE A 216 -20.07 -37.75 -2.51
CA PHE A 216 -19.83 -37.39 -1.11
C PHE A 216 -20.55 -38.34 -0.15
N TRP A 217 -21.83 -38.63 -0.42
CA TRP A 217 -22.63 -39.51 0.43
C TRP A 217 -22.29 -41.00 0.26
N GLN A 218 -21.78 -41.40 -0.92
CA GLN A 218 -21.40 -42.77 -1.22
C GLN A 218 -20.04 -43.16 -0.59
N ASP A 219 -19.13 -42.18 -0.50
CA ASP A 219 -17.74 -42.39 -0.09
C ASP A 219 -17.50 -42.09 1.41
N GLY A 220 -18.57 -42.14 2.23
CA GLY A 220 -18.49 -41.98 3.68
C GLY A 220 -18.64 -40.55 4.20
N GLY A 221 -19.04 -39.58 3.36
CA GLY A 221 -19.18 -38.18 3.75
C GLY A 221 -20.21 -37.91 4.86
N ALA A 222 -21.24 -38.75 5.03
CA ALA A 222 -22.15 -38.62 6.17
C ALA A 222 -21.47 -38.84 7.52
N GLN A 223 -20.55 -39.82 7.57
CA GLN A 223 -19.75 -40.10 8.77
C GLN A 223 -18.76 -38.96 9.02
N ALA A 224 -18.06 -38.51 7.98
CA ALA A 224 -17.13 -37.39 8.06
C ALA A 224 -17.81 -36.10 8.56
N LEU A 225 -19.02 -35.81 8.05
CA LEU A 225 -19.82 -34.66 8.47
C LEU A 225 -20.17 -34.72 9.96
N LEU A 226 -20.59 -35.88 10.48
CA LEU A 226 -20.88 -36.07 11.90
C LEU A 226 -19.61 -35.91 12.75
N GLU A 227 -18.45 -36.37 12.26
CA GLU A 227 -17.15 -36.16 12.93
C GLU A 227 -16.78 -34.67 13.00
N TRP A 228 -16.96 -33.92 11.90
CA TRP A 228 -16.70 -32.48 11.88
C TRP A 228 -17.68 -31.70 12.77
N ALA A 229 -18.96 -32.09 12.77
CA ALA A 229 -19.96 -31.49 13.66
C ALA A 229 -19.66 -31.78 15.13
N ALA A 230 -19.23 -33.00 15.47
CA ALA A 230 -18.78 -33.36 16.81
C ALA A 230 -17.53 -32.55 17.22
N PHE A 231 -16.59 -32.34 16.30
CA PHE A 231 -15.42 -31.48 16.54
C PHE A 231 -15.82 -30.01 16.80
N CYS A 232 -16.77 -29.47 16.03
CA CYS A 232 -17.32 -28.13 16.26
C CYS A 232 -18.07 -28.03 17.59
N ALA A 233 -18.77 -29.09 18.00
CA ALA A 233 -19.54 -29.13 19.23
C ALA A 233 -18.67 -29.06 20.50
N LYS A 234 -17.38 -29.45 20.46
CA LYS A 234 -16.46 -29.47 21.62
C LYS A 234 -16.00 -28.08 22.10
N GLY A 235 -16.14 -27.05 21.27
CA GLY A 235 -15.64 -25.71 21.58
C GLY A 235 -14.11 -25.57 21.51
N VAL A 236 -13.58 -24.38 21.73
CA VAL A 236 -12.16 -24.05 21.50
C VAL A 236 -11.28 -24.38 22.70
N THR A 237 -10.19 -25.11 22.45
CA THR A 237 -9.04 -25.23 23.36
C THR A 237 -7.87 -24.43 22.78
N GLU A 238 -7.47 -23.37 23.48
CA GLU A 238 -6.36 -22.51 23.09
C GLU A 238 -5.04 -23.13 23.58
N LEU A 239 -4.11 -23.38 22.66
CA LEU A 239 -2.79 -23.95 22.93
C LEU A 239 -1.71 -23.08 22.28
N TRP A 240 -0.72 -22.66 23.07
CA TRP A 240 0.45 -21.93 22.58
C TRP A 240 1.74 -22.60 23.02
N ILE A 241 2.72 -22.66 22.13
CA ILE A 241 4.11 -22.95 22.44
C ILE A 241 4.97 -21.76 22.05
N LYS A 242 5.70 -21.19 23.01
CA LYS A 242 6.48 -19.96 22.82
C LYS A 242 7.88 -20.09 23.42
N PRO A 243 8.96 -19.76 22.69
CA PRO A 243 10.27 -19.62 23.31
C PRO A 243 10.30 -18.36 24.18
N ASN A 244 11.22 -18.30 25.13
CA ASN A 244 11.41 -17.09 25.95
C ASN A 244 11.98 -15.91 25.16
N TYR A 245 12.76 -16.19 24.10
CA TYR A 245 13.30 -15.21 23.17
C TYR A 245 13.21 -15.73 21.73
N ALA A 246 13.13 -14.83 20.75
CA ALA A 246 13.20 -15.19 19.34
C ALA A 246 14.63 -15.46 18.85
N SER A 247 15.64 -14.91 19.55
CA SER A 247 17.07 -15.10 19.29
C SER A 247 17.81 -15.35 20.61
N TYR A 248 18.77 -16.27 20.59
CA TYR A 248 19.59 -16.66 21.74
C TYR A 248 21.06 -16.40 21.48
N GLU A 249 21.76 -15.85 22.47
CA GLU A 249 23.20 -15.63 22.43
C GLU A 249 23.96 -16.94 22.67
N ALA A 250 25.24 -16.95 22.28
CA ALA A 250 26.08 -18.12 22.44
C ALA A 250 26.15 -18.59 23.91
N GLY A 251 25.84 -19.87 24.13
CA GLY A 251 25.85 -20.50 25.47
C GLY A 251 24.54 -20.36 26.25
N GLU A 252 23.54 -19.66 25.71
CA GLU A 252 22.20 -19.64 26.30
C GLU A 252 21.43 -20.93 26.02
N HIS A 253 20.41 -21.16 26.84
CA HIS A 253 19.48 -22.28 26.71
C HIS A 253 18.07 -21.77 26.53
N ALA A 254 17.33 -22.39 25.61
CA ALA A 254 15.93 -22.05 25.39
C ALA A 254 15.04 -22.55 26.54
N VAL A 255 14.03 -21.74 26.89
CA VAL A 255 12.91 -22.16 27.73
C VAL A 255 11.66 -22.01 26.90
N LEU A 256 10.95 -23.11 26.70
CA LEU A 256 9.68 -23.13 26.01
C LEU A 256 8.55 -23.00 27.04
N THR A 257 7.58 -22.15 26.73
CA THR A 257 6.37 -21.97 27.53
C THR A 257 5.19 -22.57 26.78
N LEU A 258 4.62 -23.63 27.34
CA LEU A 258 3.35 -24.21 26.91
C LEU A 258 2.22 -23.53 27.69
N GLN A 259 1.31 -22.85 26.99
CA GLN A 259 0.11 -22.25 27.57
C GLN A 259 -1.12 -22.99 27.07
N THR A 260 -2.04 -23.30 27.97
CA THR A 260 -3.25 -24.07 27.63
C THR A 260 -4.46 -23.52 28.37
N GLN A 261 -5.58 -23.36 27.66
CA GLN A 261 -6.85 -22.94 28.24
C GLN A 261 -8.04 -23.45 27.42
N VAL A 262 -9.07 -23.98 28.09
CA VAL A 262 -10.38 -24.24 27.48
C VAL A 262 -11.19 -22.95 27.52
N MET A 263 -11.64 -22.47 26.35
CA MET A 263 -12.27 -21.15 26.23
C MET A 263 -13.77 -21.15 26.52
N GLU A 264 -14.40 -22.31 26.47
CA GLU A 264 -15.82 -22.44 26.70
C GLU A 264 -16.17 -22.44 28.20
N GLN A 265 -17.20 -21.67 28.58
CA GLN A 265 -17.66 -21.56 29.98
C GLN A 265 -18.11 -22.90 30.59
N SER A 266 -18.60 -23.84 29.78
CA SER A 266 -19.06 -25.18 30.15
C SER A 266 -18.07 -26.30 29.81
N GLY A 267 -16.87 -25.99 29.32
CA GLY A 267 -15.89 -27.01 28.92
C GLY A 267 -15.46 -27.96 30.06
N ASP A 268 -15.21 -29.21 29.73
CA ASP A 268 -14.67 -30.19 30.69
C ASP A 268 -13.14 -30.13 30.70
N SER A 269 -12.52 -30.46 31.84
CA SER A 269 -11.07 -30.72 31.88
C SER A 269 -10.76 -31.96 31.04
N ALA A 270 -9.67 -31.93 30.29
CA ALA A 270 -9.19 -33.09 29.53
C ALA A 270 -7.69 -33.30 29.75
N LEU A 271 -7.24 -34.55 29.76
CA LEU A 271 -5.81 -34.86 29.77
C LEU A 271 -5.26 -34.77 28.34
N TRP A 272 -4.20 -33.98 28.17
CA TRP A 272 -3.48 -33.85 26.90
C TRP A 272 -2.07 -34.41 27.02
N THR A 273 -1.62 -35.08 25.96
CA THR A 273 -0.23 -35.52 25.78
C THR A 273 0.45 -34.60 24.79
N PHE A 274 1.61 -34.06 25.16
CA PHE A 274 2.40 -33.15 24.33
C PHE A 274 3.75 -33.80 24.00
N ASP A 275 3.98 -34.03 22.72
CA ASP A 275 5.21 -34.57 22.15
C ASP A 275 5.97 -33.43 21.46
N LEU A 276 6.99 -32.90 22.13
CA LEU A 276 7.82 -31.78 21.67
C LEU A 276 9.10 -32.26 21.00
N THR A 277 9.49 -31.58 19.92
CA THR A 277 10.78 -31.73 19.24
C THR A 277 11.38 -30.36 18.98
N VAL A 278 12.64 -30.17 19.32
CA VAL A 278 13.44 -28.99 18.99
C VAL A 278 14.60 -29.43 18.10
N GLU A 279 14.66 -28.92 16.88
CA GLU A 279 15.64 -29.31 15.87
C GLU A 279 16.40 -28.10 15.32
N HIS A 280 17.71 -28.23 15.12
CA HIS A 280 18.50 -27.25 14.38
C HIS A 280 18.42 -27.54 12.89
N VAL A 281 17.94 -26.59 12.07
CA VAL A 281 17.53 -26.84 10.67
C VAL A 281 18.70 -27.29 9.78
N ASP A 282 19.89 -26.72 9.98
CA ASP A 282 21.08 -27.01 9.16
C ASP A 282 22.19 -27.74 9.95
N GLY A 283 21.84 -28.27 11.13
CA GLY A 283 22.81 -28.76 12.12
C GLY A 283 23.08 -30.25 12.04
N VAL A 284 24.23 -30.61 12.62
CA VAL A 284 24.54 -31.99 13.01
C VAL A 284 23.99 -32.30 14.42
N GLN A 285 23.45 -31.30 15.12
CA GLN A 285 22.87 -31.47 16.45
C GLN A 285 21.63 -32.36 16.37
N THR A 286 21.61 -33.38 17.22
CA THR A 286 20.48 -34.32 17.29
C THR A 286 19.26 -33.56 17.80
N ALA A 287 18.08 -33.80 17.20
CA ALA A 287 16.86 -33.17 17.69
C ALA A 287 16.58 -33.56 19.15
N TRP A 288 16.30 -32.57 20.00
CA TRP A 288 15.89 -32.81 21.38
C TRP A 288 14.39 -33.08 21.42
N THR A 289 14.01 -34.20 22.03
CA THR A 289 12.59 -34.59 22.17
C THR A 289 12.16 -34.62 23.63
N HIS A 290 10.94 -34.19 23.91
CA HIS A 290 10.38 -34.23 25.25
C HIS A 290 8.89 -34.56 25.22
N ARG A 291 8.45 -35.45 26.11
CA ARG A 291 7.06 -35.86 26.23
C ARG A 291 6.54 -35.53 27.63
N LEU A 292 5.39 -34.86 27.70
CA LEU A 292 4.71 -34.59 28.96
C LEU A 292 3.20 -34.77 28.82
N LYS A 293 2.52 -34.92 29.96
CA LYS A 293 1.06 -34.90 30.04
C LYS A 293 0.63 -33.76 30.97
N ALA A 294 -0.42 -33.05 30.60
CA ALA A 294 -1.00 -31.99 31.42
C ALA A 294 -2.52 -32.03 31.35
N GLU A 295 -3.17 -31.72 32.48
CA GLU A 295 -4.60 -31.46 32.50
C GLU A 295 -4.85 -30.06 31.91
N VAL A 296 -5.67 -29.98 30.87
CA VAL A 296 -6.09 -28.72 30.24
C VAL A 296 -7.52 -28.45 30.69
N ASN A 297 -7.72 -27.27 31.29
CA ASN A 297 -8.99 -26.86 31.89
C ASN A 297 -9.26 -25.38 31.58
N LYS A 298 -10.26 -24.79 32.24
CA LYS A 298 -10.66 -23.38 32.02
C LYS A 298 -9.65 -22.35 32.55
N GLU A 299 -8.75 -22.76 33.42
CA GLU A 299 -7.73 -21.89 33.99
C GLU A 299 -6.65 -21.60 32.94
N PHE A 300 -5.99 -20.46 33.12
CA PHE A 300 -4.80 -20.14 32.34
C PHE A 300 -3.60 -20.91 32.89
N ASN A 301 -3.30 -22.06 32.28
CA ASN A 301 -2.21 -22.93 32.70
C ASN A 301 -0.92 -22.58 31.94
N VAL A 302 0.20 -22.54 32.67
CA VAL A 302 1.53 -22.20 32.11
C VAL A 302 2.55 -23.22 32.58
N LEU A 303 3.15 -23.95 31.63
CA LEU A 303 4.22 -24.91 31.88
C LEU A 303 5.52 -24.43 31.20
N ARG A 304 6.60 -24.35 31.98
CA ARG A 304 7.94 -24.00 31.50
C ARG A 304 8.77 -25.25 31.30
N ILE A 305 9.32 -25.40 30.10
CA ILE A 305 10.06 -26.57 29.66
C ILE A 305 11.47 -26.12 29.28
N HIS A 306 12.48 -26.60 29.99
CA HIS A 306 13.88 -26.23 29.75
C HIS A 306 14.49 -27.13 28.66
N VAL A 307 15.03 -26.51 27.62
CA VAL A 307 15.84 -27.21 26.61
C VAL A 307 17.26 -27.37 27.16
N PRO A 308 17.72 -28.60 27.41
CA PRO A 308 19.00 -28.83 28.09
C PRO A 308 20.22 -28.55 27.20
N GLU A 309 20.01 -28.43 25.89
CA GLU A 309 21.07 -28.19 24.93
C GLU A 309 21.33 -26.70 24.78
N ALA A 310 22.61 -26.32 24.73
CA ALA A 310 23.01 -24.94 24.48
C ALA A 310 22.70 -24.59 23.02
N ILE A 311 22.13 -23.41 22.80
CA ILE A 311 21.73 -22.97 21.46
C ILE A 311 22.98 -22.54 20.66
N GLN A 312 23.15 -23.15 19.49
CA GLN A 312 24.20 -22.80 18.50
C GLN A 312 23.66 -21.81 17.46
N SER A 313 24.54 -21.10 16.75
CA SER A 313 24.12 -20.20 15.66
C SER A 313 23.33 -20.93 14.57
N GLY A 314 22.21 -20.34 14.16
CA GLY A 314 21.31 -20.87 13.12
C GLY A 314 19.86 -21.02 13.58
N LEU A 315 18.98 -21.42 12.66
CA LEU A 315 17.54 -21.54 12.90
C LEU A 315 17.19 -22.84 13.62
N TYR A 316 16.35 -22.76 14.65
CA TYR A 316 15.72 -23.90 15.31
C TYR A 316 14.22 -23.94 15.02
N ARG A 317 13.70 -25.14 14.78
CA ARG A 317 12.26 -25.42 14.72
C ARG A 317 11.80 -26.16 15.97
N VAL A 318 10.64 -25.75 16.45
CA VAL A 318 9.94 -26.36 17.58
C VAL A 318 8.61 -26.90 17.06
N THR A 319 8.45 -28.21 17.13
CA THR A 319 7.18 -28.88 16.81
C THR A 319 6.61 -29.48 18.09
N CYS A 320 5.35 -29.20 18.39
CA CYS A 320 4.62 -29.81 19.50
C CYS A 320 3.37 -30.50 18.95
N LYS A 321 3.37 -31.84 18.93
CA LYS A 321 2.16 -32.63 18.67
C LYS A 321 1.41 -32.78 19.99
N ALA A 322 0.28 -32.11 20.12
CA ALA A 322 -0.65 -32.20 21.24
C ALA A 322 -1.80 -33.15 20.88
N GLU A 323 -2.08 -34.12 21.74
CA GLU A 323 -3.13 -35.12 21.54
C GLU A 323 -3.98 -35.21 22.82
N ALA A 324 -5.27 -34.87 22.70
CA ALA A 324 -6.25 -34.98 23.75
C ALA A 324 -6.66 -36.44 23.97
N GLU A 325 -7.13 -36.78 25.17
CA GLU A 325 -7.64 -38.13 25.48
C GLU A 325 -8.82 -38.58 24.60
N ASP A 326 -9.54 -37.63 24.03
CA ASP A 326 -10.68 -37.87 23.14
C ASP A 326 -10.30 -37.96 21.65
N GLY A 327 -8.99 -37.93 21.34
CA GLY A 327 -8.43 -38.07 20.01
C GLY A 327 -8.24 -36.77 19.23
N GLU A 328 -8.56 -35.58 19.79
CA GLU A 328 -8.23 -34.31 19.13
C GLU A 328 -6.70 -34.14 19.01
N ILE A 329 -6.22 -33.85 17.80
CA ILE A 329 -4.79 -33.63 17.52
C ILE A 329 -4.57 -32.19 17.07
N ARG A 330 -3.56 -31.54 17.65
CA ARG A 330 -3.03 -30.24 17.23
C ARG A 330 -1.52 -30.35 17.05
N VAL A 331 -1.01 -29.81 15.95
CA VAL A 331 0.45 -29.64 15.75
C VAL A 331 0.78 -28.16 15.80
N LEU A 332 1.41 -27.74 16.89
CA LEU A 332 1.90 -26.37 17.04
C LEU A 332 3.30 -26.28 16.43
N ARG A 333 3.54 -25.24 15.64
CA ARG A 333 4.85 -24.96 15.03
C ARG A 333 5.34 -23.59 15.51
N GLN A 334 6.61 -23.55 15.86
CA GLN A 334 7.27 -22.39 16.42
C GLN A 334 8.75 -22.43 16.02
N GLY A 335 9.44 -21.29 16.06
CA GLY A 335 10.87 -21.22 15.73
C GLY A 335 11.58 -20.08 16.45
N PHE A 336 12.90 -20.24 16.59
CA PHE A 336 13.80 -19.21 17.13
C PHE A 336 15.20 -19.38 16.51
N TRP A 337 16.03 -18.36 16.62
CA TRP A 337 17.41 -18.37 16.16
C TRP A 337 18.39 -18.54 17.33
N GLY A 338 19.48 -19.25 17.11
CA GLY A 338 20.74 -18.87 17.75
C GLY A 338 21.39 -17.77 16.94
N HIS A 339 21.82 -16.71 17.60
CA HIS A 339 22.37 -15.52 16.96
C HIS A 339 23.53 -15.90 16.02
N ASP A 340 23.46 -15.42 14.77
CA ASP A 340 24.45 -15.70 13.73
C ASP A 340 24.98 -14.39 13.11
N PRO A 341 26.01 -13.78 13.73
CA PRO A 341 26.58 -12.53 13.22
C PRO A 341 27.33 -12.73 11.89
N ILE A 342 27.77 -13.97 11.59
CA ILE A 342 28.44 -14.27 10.33
C ILE A 342 27.42 -14.19 9.20
N LEU A 343 26.24 -14.80 9.36
CA LEU A 343 25.16 -14.73 8.38
C LEU A 343 24.74 -13.27 8.10
N LEU A 344 24.53 -12.47 9.14
CA LEU A 344 24.16 -11.05 9.00
C LEU A 344 25.22 -10.24 8.25
N ALA A 345 26.50 -10.56 8.41
CA ALA A 345 27.63 -9.86 7.80
C ALA A 345 27.97 -10.32 6.36
N GLN A 346 27.30 -11.34 5.81
CA GLN A 346 27.61 -11.85 4.47
C GLN A 346 27.24 -10.86 3.36
N GLY A 347 28.08 -10.69 2.35
CA GLY A 347 27.83 -9.81 1.20
C GLY A 347 28.13 -8.34 1.50
N ASN A 348 27.63 -7.42 0.68
CA ASN A 348 27.85 -5.98 0.87
C ASN A 348 26.55 -5.25 1.22
N PRO A 349 26.59 -4.16 2.02
CA PRO A 349 25.48 -3.22 2.15
C PRO A 349 24.95 -2.78 0.78
N ILE A 350 23.64 -2.56 0.68
CA ILE A 350 23.05 -2.01 -0.53
C ILE A 350 23.46 -0.54 -0.69
N THR A 351 23.74 -0.12 -1.91
CA THR A 351 24.02 1.29 -2.25
C THR A 351 23.06 1.75 -3.33
N CYS A 352 23.08 3.04 -3.67
CA CYS A 352 22.26 3.57 -4.76
C CYS A 352 23.01 4.61 -5.60
N GLY A 353 22.66 4.64 -6.89
CA GLY A 353 23.03 5.73 -7.80
C GLY A 353 21.88 6.72 -7.98
N ARG A 354 21.82 7.38 -9.14
CA ARG A 354 20.77 8.35 -9.47
C ARG A 354 19.37 7.73 -9.55
N ASP A 355 19.26 6.54 -10.12
CA ASP A 355 17.96 5.93 -10.47
C ASP A 355 17.71 4.57 -9.82
N TYR A 356 18.75 3.80 -9.51
CA TYR A 356 18.60 2.40 -9.08
C TYR A 356 19.53 2.04 -7.92
N PHE A 357 19.13 1.01 -7.18
CA PHE A 357 19.95 0.39 -6.14
C PHE A 357 20.95 -0.58 -6.74
N ILE A 358 22.09 -0.74 -6.07
CA ILE A 358 23.15 -1.67 -6.41
C ILE A 358 23.36 -2.62 -5.24
N LYS A 359 23.22 -3.92 -5.50
CA LYS A 359 23.48 -5.00 -4.54
C LYS A 359 24.47 -5.97 -5.14
N ASP A 360 25.59 -6.18 -4.44
CA ASP A 360 26.69 -7.03 -4.88
C ASP A 360 27.13 -6.69 -6.32
N GLU A 361 27.44 -5.41 -6.53
CA GLU A 361 27.90 -4.82 -7.80
C GLU A 361 26.91 -4.88 -8.99
N ARG A 362 25.67 -5.32 -8.75
CA ARG A 362 24.63 -5.43 -9.79
C ARG A 362 23.41 -4.59 -9.45
N PRO A 363 22.72 -3.99 -10.45
CA PRO A 363 21.48 -3.28 -10.20
C PRO A 363 20.41 -4.19 -9.57
N LEU A 364 19.59 -3.61 -8.72
CA LEU A 364 18.48 -4.27 -8.04
C LEU A 364 17.17 -3.49 -8.31
N PRO A 365 16.45 -3.79 -9.41
CA PRO A 365 15.09 -3.31 -9.57
C PRO A 365 14.19 -3.93 -8.50
N VAL A 366 13.43 -3.10 -7.78
CA VAL A 366 12.68 -3.50 -6.59
C VAL A 366 11.35 -4.14 -6.98
N VAL A 367 11.20 -5.42 -6.63
CA VAL A 367 9.92 -6.12 -6.57
C VAL A 367 9.72 -6.45 -5.10
N GLY A 368 9.06 -5.55 -4.40
CA GLY A 368 9.01 -5.55 -2.94
C GLY A 368 7.65 -5.91 -2.38
N MET A 369 7.65 -6.24 -1.09
CA MET A 369 6.46 -6.61 -0.35
C MET A 369 6.52 -6.09 1.09
N THR A 370 5.45 -5.44 1.54
CA THR A 370 5.30 -5.17 2.97
C THR A 370 4.93 -6.46 3.70
N TYR A 371 5.58 -6.71 4.84
CA TYR A 371 5.38 -7.93 5.60
C TYR A 371 5.01 -7.67 7.06
N MET A 372 3.91 -8.32 7.46
CA MET A 372 3.54 -8.65 8.82
C MET A 372 3.15 -10.13 8.83
N THR A 373 3.39 -10.82 9.94
CA THR A 373 3.17 -12.27 10.04
C THR A 373 1.69 -12.64 9.95
N SER A 374 1.38 -13.84 9.45
CA SER A 374 0.01 -14.31 9.27
C SER A 374 -0.70 -14.70 10.59
N ASP A 375 0.06 -15.05 11.64
CA ASP A 375 -0.48 -15.62 12.87
C ASP A 375 -0.89 -14.57 13.92
N VAL A 376 -0.19 -13.45 13.99
CA VAL A 376 -0.43 -12.36 14.97
C VAL A 376 -0.36 -10.94 14.37
N ALA A 377 -0.24 -10.82 13.05
CA ALA A 377 -0.20 -9.54 12.31
C ALA A 377 0.79 -8.52 12.91
N ARG A 378 0.34 -7.29 13.23
CA ARG A 378 1.19 -6.20 13.77
C ARG A 378 1.84 -6.51 15.13
N LYS A 379 1.46 -7.61 15.81
CA LYS A 379 2.03 -8.04 17.09
C LYS A 379 3.27 -8.93 16.95
N PHE A 380 3.76 -9.17 15.73
CA PHE A 380 4.83 -10.14 15.45
C PHE A 380 6.13 -9.91 16.22
N LEU A 381 6.50 -8.68 16.54
CA LEU A 381 7.70 -8.42 17.36
C LEU A 381 7.49 -8.71 18.87
N PHE A 382 6.24 -8.76 19.33
CA PHE A 382 5.87 -9.07 20.72
C PHE A 382 5.47 -10.54 20.91
N LEU A 383 5.07 -11.20 19.82
CA LEU A 383 4.74 -12.63 19.76
C LEU A 383 5.49 -13.25 18.57
N PRO A 384 6.83 -13.31 18.63
CA PRO A 384 7.64 -13.74 17.49
C PRO A 384 7.49 -15.23 17.20
N ASN A 385 7.52 -15.55 15.90
CA ASN A 385 7.52 -16.92 15.40
C ASN A 385 8.40 -17.06 14.15
N ALA A 386 9.66 -17.45 14.35
CA ALA A 386 10.60 -17.54 13.24
C ALA A 386 10.29 -18.69 12.26
N ASP A 387 9.51 -19.70 12.65
CA ASP A 387 9.07 -20.75 11.70
C ASP A 387 8.05 -20.19 10.69
N VAL A 388 7.11 -19.36 11.15
CA VAL A 388 6.15 -18.70 10.25
C VAL A 388 6.88 -17.73 9.32
N TRP A 389 7.78 -16.91 9.87
CA TRP A 389 8.57 -15.98 9.07
C TRP A 389 9.43 -16.71 8.02
N ASP A 390 10.09 -17.82 8.39
CA ASP A 390 10.91 -18.62 7.46
C ASP A 390 10.09 -19.14 6.28
N ARG A 391 8.86 -19.63 6.51
CA ARG A 391 7.98 -20.13 5.44
C ARG A 391 7.47 -19.01 4.56
N ASP A 392 6.99 -17.91 5.15
CA ASP A 392 6.46 -16.78 4.40
C ASP A 392 7.56 -16.13 3.55
N MET A 393 8.75 -15.93 4.12
CA MET A 393 9.91 -15.38 3.41
C MET A 393 10.41 -16.32 2.31
N ALA A 394 10.40 -17.63 2.53
CA ALA A 394 10.70 -18.60 1.48
C ALA A 394 9.69 -18.51 0.32
N GLN A 395 8.40 -18.34 0.62
CA GLN A 395 7.35 -18.19 -0.38
C GLN A 395 7.49 -16.87 -1.15
N MET A 396 7.79 -15.76 -0.45
CA MET A 396 8.07 -14.47 -1.09
C MET A 396 9.29 -14.54 -2.01
N ALA A 397 10.40 -15.15 -1.55
CA ALA A 397 11.59 -15.35 -2.37
C ALA A 397 11.31 -16.23 -3.61
N LYS A 398 10.49 -17.28 -3.45
CA LYS A 398 10.01 -18.11 -4.59
C LYS A 398 9.19 -17.28 -5.58
N ALA A 399 8.43 -16.29 -5.11
CA ALA A 399 7.70 -15.35 -5.95
C ALA A 399 8.58 -14.28 -6.62
N GLY A 400 9.91 -14.32 -6.42
CA GLY A 400 10.84 -13.34 -6.98
C GLY A 400 10.78 -11.98 -6.28
N ILE A 401 10.14 -11.90 -5.11
CA ILE A 401 10.25 -10.73 -4.23
C ILE A 401 11.69 -10.67 -3.72
N ASN A 402 12.30 -9.49 -3.82
CA ASN A 402 13.69 -9.27 -3.44
C ASN A 402 13.86 -8.29 -2.27
N TRP A 403 12.76 -7.68 -1.83
CA TRP A 403 12.77 -6.62 -0.82
C TRP A 403 11.54 -6.71 0.09
N ILE A 404 11.75 -6.74 1.40
CA ILE A 404 10.71 -6.66 2.41
C ILE A 404 10.71 -5.26 3.02
N ARG A 405 9.53 -4.68 3.16
CA ARG A 405 9.30 -3.54 4.05
C ARG A 405 8.55 -4.00 5.31
N THR A 406 9.06 -3.67 6.48
CA THR A 406 8.42 -4.01 7.76
C THR A 406 8.85 -3.02 8.82
N GLY A 407 8.39 -3.17 10.06
CA GLY A 407 8.84 -2.29 11.14
C GLY A 407 7.99 -2.38 12.40
N ILE A 408 8.03 -1.30 13.17
CA ILE A 408 7.26 -1.14 14.40
C ILE A 408 6.03 -0.29 14.06
N TRP A 409 4.86 -0.94 14.05
CA TRP A 409 3.60 -0.34 13.62
C TRP A 409 2.75 0.20 14.76
N THR A 410 3.05 -0.18 16.01
CA THR A 410 2.26 0.16 17.19
C THR A 410 3.06 -0.13 18.46
N ALA A 411 2.57 0.38 19.60
CA ALA A 411 3.03 0.05 20.94
C ALA A 411 4.51 0.36 21.19
N TYR A 412 4.99 1.53 20.77
CA TYR A 412 6.37 1.98 20.98
C TYR A 412 6.84 1.88 22.44
N ARG A 413 5.94 2.12 23.40
CA ARG A 413 6.22 1.95 24.84
C ARG A 413 6.48 0.49 25.25
N ASN A 414 5.95 -0.48 24.54
CA ASN A 414 6.30 -1.89 24.79
C ASN A 414 7.71 -2.22 24.28
N VAL A 415 8.22 -1.45 23.31
CA VAL A 415 9.59 -1.58 22.80
C VAL A 415 10.58 -0.83 23.67
N MET A 416 10.25 0.41 24.06
CA MET A 416 11.02 1.23 25.01
C MET A 416 10.05 1.99 25.92
N GLN A 417 9.81 1.44 27.12
CA GLN A 417 8.79 1.97 28.04
C GLN A 417 9.19 3.35 28.59
N VAL A 418 10.45 3.48 28.95
CA VAL A 418 11.09 4.70 29.46
C VAL A 418 12.30 4.98 28.58
N ASP A 419 12.56 6.27 28.32
CA ASP A 419 13.72 6.71 27.55
C ASP A 419 15.02 5.99 27.96
N GLY A 420 15.71 5.42 26.96
CA GLY A 420 16.97 4.69 27.13
C GLY A 420 16.86 3.24 27.59
N HIS A 421 15.66 2.72 27.86
CA HIS A 421 15.44 1.35 28.36
C HIS A 421 14.61 0.51 27.39
N ALA A 422 15.26 0.08 26.29
CA ALA A 422 14.65 -0.82 25.31
C ALA A 422 14.50 -2.25 25.84
N SER A 423 13.43 -2.94 25.42
CA SER A 423 13.13 -4.33 25.78
C SER A 423 14.03 -5.31 25.02
N GLU A 424 14.84 -6.06 25.75
CA GLU A 424 15.71 -7.10 25.18
C GLU A 424 14.92 -8.18 24.44
N GLU A 425 13.70 -8.50 24.89
CA GLU A 425 12.80 -9.44 24.20
C GLU A 425 12.49 -8.98 22.77
N VAL A 426 12.18 -7.68 22.60
CA VAL A 426 11.86 -7.10 21.29
C VAL A 426 13.12 -6.95 20.44
N MET A 427 14.25 -6.56 21.04
CA MET A 427 15.52 -6.47 20.31
C MET A 427 15.90 -7.83 19.69
N ARG A 428 15.74 -8.92 20.45
CA ARG A 428 15.98 -10.29 19.96
C ARG A 428 14.97 -10.74 18.91
N ALA A 429 13.74 -10.24 18.94
CA ALA A 429 12.76 -10.45 17.88
C ALA A 429 13.18 -9.77 16.58
N ILE A 430 13.70 -8.54 16.65
CA ILE A 430 14.26 -7.83 15.48
C ILE A 430 15.48 -8.57 14.92
N ASP A 431 16.41 -9.02 15.76
CA ASP A 431 17.56 -9.81 15.31
C ASP A 431 17.13 -11.09 14.56
N ALA A 432 16.19 -11.84 15.14
CA ALA A 432 15.65 -13.07 14.55
C ALA A 432 14.94 -12.80 13.22
N PHE A 433 14.21 -11.69 13.12
CA PHE A 433 13.57 -11.29 11.87
C PHE A 433 14.60 -11.02 10.78
N PHE A 434 15.65 -10.24 11.07
CA PHE A 434 16.71 -9.97 10.11
C PHE A 434 17.49 -11.22 9.72
N LEU A 435 17.78 -12.12 10.65
CA LEU A 435 18.40 -13.42 10.36
C LEU A 435 17.53 -14.25 9.39
N THR A 436 16.22 -14.27 9.63
CA THR A 436 15.26 -14.99 8.77
C THR A 436 15.23 -14.39 7.37
N ALA A 437 15.16 -13.07 7.23
CA ALA A 437 15.20 -12.40 5.93
C ALA A 437 16.53 -12.65 5.19
N LYS A 438 17.65 -12.63 5.94
CA LYS A 438 18.99 -12.88 5.37
C LYS A 438 19.12 -14.28 4.79
N LYS A 439 18.58 -15.29 5.48
CA LYS A 439 18.58 -16.69 5.03
C LYS A 439 17.96 -16.85 3.63
N HIS A 440 16.98 -16.01 3.29
CA HIS A 440 16.28 -16.00 1.99
C HIS A 440 16.80 -14.92 1.02
N ASN A 441 17.90 -14.25 1.35
CA ASN A 441 18.51 -13.18 0.56
C ASN A 441 17.53 -12.02 0.24
N LEU A 442 16.68 -11.67 1.21
CA LEU A 442 15.73 -10.56 1.10
C LEU A 442 16.35 -9.30 1.71
N GLN A 443 16.38 -8.19 0.97
CA GLN A 443 16.70 -6.87 1.54
C GLN A 443 15.55 -6.42 2.46
N VAL A 444 15.86 -5.75 3.58
CA VAL A 444 14.84 -5.29 4.53
C VAL A 444 14.92 -3.78 4.75
N THR A 445 13.84 -3.07 4.45
CA THR A 445 13.59 -1.72 4.98
C THR A 445 12.86 -1.85 6.31
N PHE A 446 13.48 -1.39 7.39
CA PHE A 446 12.88 -1.42 8.73
C PHE A 446 12.38 -0.03 9.15
N THR A 447 11.06 0.10 9.32
CA THR A 447 10.35 1.33 9.66
C THR A 447 10.26 1.53 11.17
N PHE A 448 10.75 2.66 11.69
CA PHE A 448 10.76 2.96 13.13
C PHE A 448 9.45 3.51 13.67
N PHE A 449 8.77 4.36 12.90
CA PHE A 449 7.53 5.04 13.30
C PHE A 449 6.45 4.92 12.21
N SER A 450 5.17 4.97 12.59
CA SER A 450 4.03 4.92 11.65
C SER A 450 3.64 6.32 11.17
N PHE A 451 2.82 7.04 11.93
CA PHE A 451 2.22 8.32 11.49
C PHE A 451 2.74 9.53 12.27
N THR A 452 3.09 9.30 13.53
CA THR A 452 3.70 10.30 14.41
C THR A 452 4.76 9.62 15.29
N PRO A 453 5.96 10.20 15.43
CA PRO A 453 6.95 9.70 16.37
C PRO A 453 6.45 9.75 17.82
N GLU A 454 6.82 8.75 18.63
CA GLU A 454 6.53 8.77 20.06
C GLU A 454 7.31 9.91 20.75
N THR A 455 6.67 10.58 21.72
CA THR A 455 7.26 11.73 22.43
C THR A 455 8.06 11.32 23.66
N TRP A 456 7.87 10.11 24.16
CA TRP A 456 8.42 9.67 25.44
C TRP A 456 8.06 10.65 26.58
N GLU A 457 9.03 11.24 27.27
CA GLU A 457 8.80 12.20 28.35
C GLU A 457 8.66 13.65 27.85
N GLY A 458 8.76 13.89 26.54
CA GLY A 458 8.52 15.19 25.92
C GLY A 458 7.05 15.43 25.53
N VAL A 459 6.79 16.60 24.93
CA VAL A 459 5.42 17.06 24.60
C VAL A 459 5.18 17.33 23.12
N ASN A 460 6.22 17.60 22.32
CA ASN A 460 6.12 17.74 20.87
C ASN A 460 6.92 16.63 20.17
N PRO A 461 6.36 15.91 19.18
CA PRO A 461 7.03 14.77 18.55
C PRO A 461 8.20 15.12 17.62
N TYR A 462 8.26 16.35 17.10
CA TYR A 462 9.25 16.75 16.08
C TYR A 462 10.22 17.83 16.55
N LEU A 463 9.77 18.74 17.42
CA LEU A 463 10.47 19.98 17.78
C LEU A 463 10.95 20.04 19.24
N ASP A 464 10.41 19.19 20.13
CA ASP A 464 10.89 19.11 21.50
C ASP A 464 12.23 18.34 21.55
N PRO A 465 13.34 18.97 21.96
CA PRO A 465 14.63 18.30 22.05
C PRO A 465 14.63 17.06 22.94
N GLN A 466 13.76 17.01 23.96
CA GLN A 466 13.65 15.83 24.82
C GLN A 466 13.06 14.64 24.06
N SER A 467 11.99 14.86 23.30
CA SER A 467 11.38 13.83 22.44
C SER A 467 12.36 13.33 21.39
N VAL A 468 13.04 14.25 20.69
CA VAL A 468 13.98 13.90 19.61
C VAL A 468 15.18 13.12 20.15
N GLU A 469 15.72 13.48 21.31
CA GLU A 469 16.79 12.70 21.94
C GLU A 469 16.34 11.29 22.37
N ALA A 470 15.11 11.14 22.87
CA ALA A 470 14.55 9.82 23.18
C ALA A 470 14.39 8.97 21.91
N GLN A 471 13.89 9.55 20.81
CA GLN A 471 13.82 8.90 19.50
C GLN A 471 15.19 8.47 18.98
N LYS A 472 16.23 9.30 19.16
CA LYS A 472 17.61 8.93 18.83
C LYS A 472 18.11 7.74 19.65
N ARG A 473 17.81 7.69 20.96
CA ARG A 473 18.19 6.54 21.82
C ARG A 473 17.43 5.28 21.43
N PHE A 474 16.15 5.41 21.09
CA PHE A 474 15.34 4.34 20.54
C PHE A 474 15.96 3.74 19.28
N ILE A 475 16.25 4.58 18.27
CA ILE A 475 16.90 4.16 17.02
C ILE A 475 18.27 3.52 17.31
N ARG A 476 19.10 4.15 18.16
CA ARG A 476 20.42 3.60 18.52
C ARG A 476 20.35 2.23 19.17
N SER A 477 19.30 1.94 19.95
CA SER A 477 19.13 0.62 20.59
C SER A 477 19.03 -0.53 19.57
N ILE A 478 18.43 -0.26 18.40
CA ILE A 478 18.29 -1.22 17.30
C ILE A 478 19.52 -1.17 16.40
N VAL A 479 19.85 0.00 15.86
CA VAL A 479 20.92 0.17 14.86
C VAL A 479 22.29 -0.26 15.38
N SER A 480 22.57 -0.08 16.67
CA SER A 480 23.87 -0.47 17.24
C SER A 480 24.13 -1.98 17.23
N ARG A 481 23.08 -2.81 17.20
CA ARG A 481 23.18 -4.28 17.08
C ARG A 481 23.47 -4.74 15.64
N HIS A 482 23.18 -3.88 14.65
CA HIS A 482 23.21 -4.23 13.23
C HIS A 482 24.27 -3.49 12.42
N ARG A 483 25.35 -3.02 13.06
CA ARG A 483 26.44 -2.28 12.39
C ARG A 483 27.12 -3.01 11.24
N THR A 484 27.12 -4.34 11.29
CA THR A 484 27.72 -5.19 10.26
C THR A 484 26.66 -5.89 9.40
N THR A 485 25.36 -5.62 9.62
CA THR A 485 24.29 -6.31 8.88
C THR A 485 24.18 -5.73 7.48
N THR A 486 24.30 -6.57 6.45
CA THR A 486 24.48 -6.08 5.07
C THR A 486 23.19 -5.95 4.27
N HIS A 487 22.05 -6.44 4.79
CA HIS A 487 20.78 -6.51 4.05
C HIS A 487 19.67 -5.66 4.69
N VAL A 488 20.04 -4.59 5.40
CA VAL A 488 19.08 -3.68 6.05
C VAL A 488 19.29 -2.24 5.63
N ASP A 489 18.19 -1.51 5.50
CA ASP A 489 18.10 -0.06 5.42
C ASP A 489 16.96 0.44 6.33
N TRP A 490 16.95 1.73 6.59
CA TRP A 490 16.18 2.30 7.70
C TRP A 490 15.16 3.30 7.21
N ASP A 491 13.89 3.06 7.53
CA ASP A 491 12.81 4.01 7.27
C ASP A 491 12.44 4.70 8.58
N LEU A 492 12.62 6.02 8.64
CA LEU A 492 12.37 6.75 9.88
C LEU A 492 10.89 6.75 10.22
N ILE A 493 9.99 6.84 9.23
CA ILE A 493 8.56 6.99 9.46
C ILE A 493 7.71 6.64 8.23
N ASN A 494 6.59 5.95 8.41
CA ASN A 494 5.72 5.44 7.34
C ASN A 494 4.98 6.51 6.54
N GLU A 495 4.13 7.28 7.19
CA GLU A 495 3.30 8.31 6.56
C GLU A 495 3.25 9.50 7.52
N PRO A 496 4.34 10.28 7.61
CA PRO A 496 4.42 11.37 8.56
C PRO A 496 3.25 12.33 8.38
N SER A 497 2.68 12.77 9.50
CA SER A 497 1.67 13.82 9.53
C SER A 497 2.15 14.93 10.47
N MET A 498 2.49 16.09 9.91
CA MET A 498 3.03 17.23 10.66
C MET A 498 1.90 18.17 11.13
N PHE A 499 1.81 18.61 12.38
CA PHE A 499 2.53 18.19 13.58
C PHE A 499 1.60 17.51 14.61
N ASP A 500 0.32 17.91 14.64
CA ASP A 500 -0.65 17.47 15.65
C ASP A 500 -0.99 15.97 15.51
N PRO A 501 -0.57 15.12 16.48
CA PRO A 501 -0.83 13.68 16.46
C PRO A 501 -2.33 13.32 16.45
N ALA A 502 -3.20 14.22 16.89
CA ALA A 502 -4.65 13.99 16.92
C ALA A 502 -5.33 14.28 15.57
N GLN A 503 -4.65 14.93 14.62
CA GLN A 503 -5.20 15.38 13.34
C GLN A 503 -4.38 14.90 12.13
N ILE A 504 -3.91 13.65 12.17
CA ILE A 504 -3.22 12.98 11.07
C ILE A 504 -4.06 12.96 9.77
N PHE A 505 -3.40 12.86 8.61
CA PHE A 505 -4.05 12.79 7.29
C PHE A 505 -5.01 13.95 6.98
N SER A 506 -4.76 15.11 7.57
CA SER A 506 -5.48 16.34 7.28
C SER A 506 -5.17 16.88 5.88
N ASP A 507 -5.99 17.80 5.35
CA ASP A 507 -5.63 18.61 4.17
C ASP A 507 -4.70 19.76 4.60
N GLY A 508 -3.40 19.49 4.61
CA GLY A 508 -2.31 20.38 5.04
C GLY A 508 -1.90 20.23 6.51
N PRO A 509 -0.81 20.90 6.92
CA PRO A 509 -0.25 20.76 8.27
C PRO A 509 -1.22 21.21 9.36
N ARG A 510 -1.05 20.67 10.57
CA ARG A 510 -1.90 20.96 11.75
C ARG A 510 -1.03 21.30 12.96
N SER A 511 -1.35 22.43 13.60
CA SER A 511 -0.55 22.96 14.71
C SER A 511 -0.77 22.16 15.98
N CYS A 512 0.32 21.81 16.67
CA CYS A 512 0.29 21.27 18.03
C CYS A 512 -0.11 22.32 19.07
N LYS A 513 -0.02 23.62 18.71
CA LYS A 513 -0.34 24.78 19.57
C LYS A 513 0.52 24.83 20.85
N ASP A 514 1.74 24.32 20.75
CA ASP A 514 2.70 24.33 21.85
C ASP A 514 3.78 25.41 21.68
N ALA A 515 4.58 25.58 22.74
CA ALA A 515 5.62 26.62 22.78
C ALA A 515 6.82 26.31 21.88
N PHE A 516 7.09 25.04 21.55
CA PHE A 516 8.21 24.65 20.68
C PHE A 516 7.92 25.01 19.23
N GLU A 517 6.71 24.66 18.75
CA GLU A 517 6.23 25.01 17.42
C GLU A 517 6.16 26.53 17.25
N GLN A 518 5.54 27.23 18.21
CA GLN A 518 5.41 28.68 18.16
C GLN A 518 6.77 29.38 18.11
N LYS A 519 7.75 28.91 18.90
CA LYS A 519 9.11 29.46 18.89
C LYS A 519 9.80 29.21 17.55
N ALA A 520 9.77 27.97 17.05
CA ALA A 520 10.41 27.60 15.79
C ALA A 520 9.80 28.35 14.60
N PHE A 521 8.48 28.54 14.58
CA PHE A 521 7.80 29.27 13.52
C PHE A 521 8.20 30.75 13.48
N VAL A 522 8.31 31.41 14.63
CA VAL A 522 8.77 32.80 14.73
C VAL A 522 10.22 32.94 14.23
N GLU A 523 11.12 32.05 14.68
CA GLU A 523 12.53 32.04 14.26
C GLU A 523 12.64 31.81 12.74
N TRP A 524 11.85 30.89 12.19
CA TRP A 524 11.83 30.59 10.76
C TRP A 524 11.32 31.79 9.93
N LEU A 525 10.27 32.47 10.38
CA LEU A 525 9.75 33.66 9.70
C LEU A 525 10.78 34.79 9.69
N GLU A 526 11.46 35.02 10.81
CA GLU A 526 12.52 36.03 10.91
C GLU A 526 13.67 35.70 9.95
N GLN A 527 14.10 34.44 9.88
CA GLN A 527 15.15 33.99 8.97
C GLN A 527 14.75 34.13 7.48
N ARG A 528 13.52 33.74 7.12
CA ARG A 528 13.04 33.76 5.73
C ARG A 528 12.79 35.18 5.21
N HIS A 529 12.21 36.05 6.03
CA HIS A 529 11.73 37.36 5.59
C HIS A 529 12.69 38.51 5.95
N GLY A 530 13.45 38.39 7.04
CA GLY A 530 14.46 39.37 7.49
C GLY A 530 13.92 40.72 7.99
N SER A 531 12.74 41.15 7.53
CA SER A 531 12.06 42.39 7.92
C SER A 531 10.59 42.14 8.20
N ILE A 532 10.09 42.72 9.30
CA ILE A 532 8.68 42.59 9.68
C ILE A 532 7.76 43.33 8.72
N GLU A 533 8.23 44.44 8.14
CA GLU A 533 7.49 45.22 7.14
C GLU A 533 7.24 44.41 5.87
N LEU A 534 8.23 43.62 5.42
CA LEU A 534 8.06 42.72 4.28
C LEU A 534 7.03 41.62 4.58
N LEU A 535 7.09 41.02 5.78
CA LEU A 535 6.13 40.00 6.20
C LEU A 535 4.71 40.57 6.30
N GLN A 536 4.55 41.74 6.91
CA GLN A 536 3.30 42.49 6.96
C GLN A 536 2.73 42.71 5.55
N GLU A 537 3.57 43.12 4.60
CA GLU A 537 3.17 43.32 3.23
C GLU A 537 2.71 42.00 2.58
N ARG A 538 3.45 40.90 2.76
CA ARG A 538 3.15 39.57 2.20
C ARG A 538 1.87 38.96 2.79
N TRP A 539 1.64 39.17 4.08
CA TRP A 539 0.46 38.67 4.80
C TRP A 539 -0.74 39.63 4.75
N ASN A 540 -0.57 40.79 4.11
CA ASN A 540 -1.57 41.85 4.06
C ASN A 540 -2.03 42.25 5.48
N MET A 541 -1.08 42.52 6.37
CA MET A 541 -1.31 42.90 7.77
C MET A 541 -0.74 44.29 8.06
N SER A 542 -1.41 45.04 8.94
CA SER A 542 -0.88 46.32 9.43
C SER A 542 0.13 46.12 10.57
N PRO A 543 0.93 47.15 10.92
CA PRO A 543 1.78 47.11 12.12
C PRO A 543 1.02 46.89 13.43
N GLU A 544 -0.30 47.19 13.49
CA GLU A 544 -1.13 46.87 14.66
C GLU A 544 -1.50 45.38 14.71
N GLN A 545 -1.72 44.76 13.55
CA GLN A 545 -2.06 43.35 13.45
C GLN A 545 -0.84 42.43 13.64
N LEU A 546 0.33 42.86 13.17
CA LEU A 546 1.59 42.12 13.28
C LEU A 546 2.74 43.07 13.65
N PRO A 547 2.85 43.48 14.93
CA PRO A 547 3.83 44.48 15.37
C PRO A 547 5.29 43.99 15.35
N SER A 548 5.52 42.67 15.43
CA SER A 548 6.84 42.04 15.42
C SER A 548 6.72 40.58 15.00
N PHE A 549 7.83 39.92 14.65
CA PHE A 549 7.84 38.48 14.38
C PHE A 549 7.31 37.68 15.57
N ALA A 550 7.65 38.06 16.81
CA ALA A 550 7.17 37.41 18.02
C ALA A 550 5.65 37.47 18.22
N ALA A 551 4.94 38.35 17.52
CA ALA A 551 3.48 38.43 17.54
C ALA A 551 2.82 37.55 16.47
N ALA A 552 3.58 36.94 15.56
CA ALA A 552 3.04 36.03 14.56
C ALA A 552 2.45 34.80 15.23
N THR A 553 1.19 34.48 14.93
CA THR A 553 0.56 33.23 15.34
C THR A 553 0.60 32.23 14.20
N ILE A 554 0.63 30.94 14.53
CA ILE A 554 0.50 29.87 13.55
C ILE A 554 -0.91 29.91 12.94
N PRO A 555 -1.07 29.91 11.60
CA PRO A 555 -2.39 29.94 10.97
C PRO A 555 -3.12 28.61 11.10
N GLU A 556 -4.42 28.67 11.37
CA GLU A 556 -5.31 27.50 11.35
C GLU A 556 -6.07 27.42 10.02
N ALA A 557 -6.44 26.20 9.57
CA ALA A 557 -7.16 26.01 8.31
C ALA A 557 -8.45 26.84 8.23
N GLY A 558 -9.16 27.00 9.36
CA GLY A 558 -10.38 27.83 9.45
C GLY A 558 -10.14 29.33 9.25
N GLU A 559 -8.91 29.82 9.34
CA GLU A 559 -8.51 31.22 9.13
C GLU A 559 -8.10 31.52 7.69
N ILE A 560 -7.93 30.47 6.87
CA ILE A 560 -7.48 30.58 5.48
C ILE A 560 -8.70 30.53 4.56
N ASN A 561 -8.70 31.43 3.58
CA ASN A 561 -9.67 31.44 2.50
C ASN A 561 -9.15 30.51 1.40
N PHE A 562 -9.41 29.21 1.50
CA PHE A 562 -9.07 28.21 0.46
C PHE A 562 -10.04 28.24 -0.72
N ASP A 563 -11.30 28.63 -0.48
CA ASP A 563 -12.32 28.79 -1.52
C ASP A 563 -12.51 30.27 -1.93
N VAL A 564 -12.74 30.53 -3.21
CA VAL A 564 -12.91 31.89 -3.77
C VAL A 564 -14.15 32.61 -3.25
N GLN A 565 -15.13 31.87 -2.72
CA GLN A 565 -16.36 32.39 -2.12
C GLN A 565 -16.32 32.39 -0.59
N ASP A 566 -15.19 32.06 0.03
CA ASP A 566 -15.03 32.11 1.48
C ASP A 566 -14.82 33.57 1.96
N MET A 567 -15.93 34.30 2.08
CA MET A 567 -15.96 35.75 2.31
C MET A 567 -16.65 36.17 3.62
N HIS A 568 -17.02 35.22 4.49
CA HIS A 568 -17.76 35.51 5.72
C HIS A 568 -16.98 36.39 6.71
N ARG A 569 -15.64 36.37 6.64
CA ARG A 569 -14.72 37.23 7.38
C ARG A 569 -13.55 37.62 6.48
N ALA A 570 -12.93 38.76 6.74
CA ALA A 570 -11.69 39.14 6.07
C ALA A 570 -10.53 38.23 6.54
N LYS A 571 -10.26 37.17 5.78
CA LYS A 571 -9.22 36.17 6.05
C LYS A 571 -7.86 36.59 5.48
N LYS A 572 -6.78 36.10 6.08
CA LYS A 572 -5.38 36.39 5.70
C LYS A 572 -4.71 35.14 5.14
N GLY A 573 -5.19 34.70 3.97
CA GLY A 573 -4.84 33.40 3.41
C GLY A 573 -3.38 33.20 3.03
N THR A 574 -2.67 34.27 2.67
CA THR A 574 -1.27 34.18 2.19
C THR A 574 -0.29 33.67 3.25
N ARG A 575 -0.68 33.68 4.53
CA ARG A 575 0.05 33.04 5.64
C ARG A 575 0.27 31.54 5.45
N TRP A 576 -0.63 30.87 4.72
CA TRP A 576 -0.64 29.42 4.61
C TRP A 576 0.58 28.87 3.87
N LEU A 577 1.06 29.59 2.85
CA LEU A 577 2.28 29.22 2.13
C LEU A 577 3.47 29.09 3.08
N ASP A 578 3.68 30.11 3.92
CA ASP A 578 4.77 30.13 4.89
C ASP A 578 4.65 29.00 5.92
N TYR A 579 3.43 28.68 6.36
CA TYR A 579 3.23 27.57 7.29
C TYR A 579 3.50 26.20 6.67
N CYS A 580 3.12 25.99 5.40
CA CYS A 580 3.45 24.74 4.69
C CYS A 580 4.96 24.60 4.45
N LEU A 581 5.64 25.67 4.04
CA LEU A 581 7.10 25.66 3.87
C LEU A 581 7.82 25.43 5.20
N PHE A 582 7.38 26.08 6.27
CA PHE A 582 7.88 25.82 7.62
C PHE A 582 7.71 24.35 8.04
N ALA A 583 6.54 23.75 7.80
CA ALA A 583 6.29 22.36 8.16
C ALA A 583 7.24 21.39 7.43
N MET A 584 7.50 21.61 6.14
CA MET A 584 8.46 20.82 5.37
C MET A 584 9.91 21.01 5.86
N ASP A 585 10.33 22.24 6.13
CA ASP A 585 11.69 22.49 6.65
C ASP A 585 11.90 21.84 8.03
N MET A 586 10.89 21.87 8.89
CA MET A 586 10.96 21.21 10.21
C MET A 586 10.94 19.70 10.10
N HIS A 587 10.20 19.13 9.14
CA HIS A 587 10.26 17.70 8.83
C HIS A 587 11.67 17.31 8.37
N ASN A 588 12.26 18.05 7.43
CA ASN A 588 13.62 17.82 6.94
C ASN A 588 14.65 17.89 8.07
N ARG A 589 14.53 18.89 8.95
CA ARG A 589 15.40 19.02 10.13
C ARG A 589 15.29 17.81 11.03
N TRP A 590 14.07 17.40 11.40
CA TRP A 590 13.85 16.22 12.24
C TRP A 590 14.43 14.95 11.59
N ALA A 591 14.13 14.73 10.31
CA ALA A 591 14.62 13.58 9.56
C ALA A 591 16.16 13.57 9.51
N LYS A 592 16.79 14.73 9.27
CA LYS A 592 18.24 14.87 9.23
C LYS A 592 18.91 14.55 10.56
N GLU A 593 18.32 14.96 11.70
CA GLU A 593 18.87 14.65 13.02
C GLU A 593 18.87 13.15 13.32
N LEU A 594 17.84 12.42 12.89
CA LEU A 594 17.76 10.97 13.04
C LEU A 594 18.63 10.24 12.02
N TYR A 595 18.67 10.72 10.77
CA TYR A 595 19.59 10.26 9.72
C TYR A 595 21.04 10.31 10.20
N ASP A 596 21.49 11.46 10.72
CA ASP A 596 22.87 11.63 11.19
C ASP A 596 23.19 10.68 12.36
N THR A 597 22.22 10.48 13.25
CA THR A 597 22.33 9.51 14.36
C THR A 597 22.57 8.08 13.85
N ILE A 598 21.93 7.69 12.75
CA ILE A 598 22.16 6.38 12.12
C ILE A 598 23.54 6.35 11.45
N LYS A 599 23.89 7.38 10.68
CA LYS A 599 25.16 7.44 9.93
C LYS A 599 26.39 7.50 10.82
N GLU A 600 26.29 8.03 12.03
CA GLU A 600 27.33 7.94 13.07
C GLU A 600 27.69 6.49 13.42
N LEU A 601 26.70 5.57 13.38
CA LEU A 601 26.89 4.16 13.70
C LEU A 601 27.15 3.29 12.47
N CYS A 602 26.44 3.58 11.39
CA CYS A 602 26.38 2.78 10.15
C CYS A 602 26.41 3.71 8.92
N PRO A 603 27.57 4.27 8.55
CA PRO A 603 27.67 5.25 7.46
C PRO A 603 27.19 4.71 6.11
N GLU A 604 27.35 3.41 5.88
CA GLU A 604 27.00 2.73 4.63
C GLU A 604 25.52 2.28 4.55
N HIS A 605 24.74 2.33 5.64
CA HIS A 605 23.33 1.91 5.61
C HIS A 605 22.48 3.02 5.02
N LEU A 606 21.55 2.69 4.13
CA LEU A 606 20.63 3.67 3.56
C LEU A 606 19.55 4.07 4.59
N VAL A 607 19.09 5.32 4.50
CA VAL A 607 18.04 5.88 5.35
C VAL A 607 17.00 6.60 4.48
N VAL A 608 15.72 6.43 4.80
CA VAL A 608 14.60 7.03 4.07
C VAL A 608 13.49 7.49 5.02
N VAL A 609 12.51 8.20 4.47
CA VAL A 609 11.21 8.50 5.08
C VAL A 609 10.11 8.13 4.10
N GLY A 610 8.94 7.77 4.59
CA GLY A 610 7.75 7.60 3.76
C GLY A 610 7.07 8.93 3.41
N GLN A 611 6.00 8.84 2.62
CA GLN A 611 5.34 10.03 2.07
C GLN A 611 4.57 10.81 3.15
N ASP A 612 4.76 12.12 3.22
CA ASP A 612 3.89 13.00 4.02
C ASP A 612 2.46 13.00 3.45
N GLU A 613 1.53 12.37 4.17
CA GLU A 613 0.12 12.26 3.81
C GLU A 613 -0.72 13.41 4.40
N ALA A 614 -0.22 14.15 5.40
CA ALA A 614 -0.91 15.33 5.93
C ALA A 614 -0.82 16.54 5.00
N LEU A 615 0.08 16.54 4.03
CA LEU A 615 0.02 17.49 2.92
C LEU A 615 -1.09 17.16 1.90
N GLY A 616 -1.92 16.13 2.14
CA GLY A 616 -3.28 16.00 1.60
C GLY A 616 -3.45 16.35 0.12
N ALA A 617 -3.11 15.41 -0.77
CA ALA A 617 -3.06 15.58 -2.23
C ALA A 617 -1.99 16.55 -2.78
N GLN A 618 -1.27 17.32 -1.95
CA GLN A 618 -0.09 18.11 -2.35
C GLN A 618 1.15 17.23 -2.50
N ARG A 619 1.13 16.37 -3.51
CA ARG A 619 2.33 15.71 -4.03
C ARG A 619 2.93 16.68 -5.05
N PRO A 620 4.26 16.84 -5.12
CA PRO A 620 5.26 15.87 -4.70
C PRO A 620 6.20 16.34 -3.56
N SER A 621 5.90 16.10 -2.29
CA SER A 621 6.85 16.40 -1.19
C SER A 621 8.30 15.85 -1.32
N PRO A 622 8.61 14.77 -2.07
CA PRO A 622 9.98 14.27 -2.22
C PRO A 622 11.03 15.26 -2.71
N PHE A 623 10.67 16.28 -3.50
CA PHE A 623 11.66 17.27 -3.92
C PHE A 623 12.24 18.08 -2.75
N PHE A 624 11.51 18.21 -1.63
CA PHE A 624 11.98 18.88 -0.43
C PHE A 624 12.80 17.94 0.46
N TYR A 625 12.23 16.81 0.88
CA TYR A 625 12.91 15.96 1.87
C TYR A 625 14.10 15.18 1.31
N GLN A 626 14.31 15.18 -0.02
CA GLN A 626 15.43 14.47 -0.65
C GLN A 626 16.78 14.80 -0.01
N GLU A 627 16.99 16.00 0.53
CA GLU A 627 18.26 16.38 1.16
C GLU A 627 18.55 15.62 2.47
N ALA A 628 17.52 15.05 3.11
CA ALA A 628 17.58 14.40 4.42
C ALA A 628 17.54 12.85 4.36
N VAL A 629 17.57 12.26 3.17
CA VAL A 629 17.44 10.81 2.94
C VAL A 629 18.38 10.31 1.84
N ASP A 630 18.66 9.01 1.75
CA ASP A 630 19.49 8.43 0.67
C ASP A 630 18.68 8.15 -0.62
N TYR A 631 17.39 7.85 -0.49
CA TYR A 631 16.45 7.63 -1.60
C TYR A 631 15.07 8.20 -1.27
N THR A 632 14.20 8.37 -2.28
CA THR A 632 12.84 8.90 -2.06
C THR A 632 11.75 7.87 -2.28
N THR A 633 10.55 8.18 -1.81
CA THR A 633 9.41 7.27 -1.78
C THR A 633 8.12 7.98 -2.17
N VAL A 634 7.09 7.21 -2.55
CA VAL A 634 5.72 7.67 -2.77
C VAL A 634 4.73 6.52 -2.56
N HIS A 635 3.53 6.83 -2.09
CA HIS A 635 2.45 5.88 -1.82
C HIS A 635 1.33 6.04 -2.85
N SER A 636 1.00 4.99 -3.61
CA SER A 636 0.10 5.09 -4.77
C SER A 636 -1.30 4.51 -4.49
N TRP A 637 -1.93 4.91 -3.38
CA TRP A 637 -3.22 4.38 -2.94
C TRP A 637 -4.43 4.89 -3.74
N TRP A 638 -4.58 6.22 -3.82
CA TRP A 638 -5.87 6.86 -4.17
C TRP A 638 -5.96 7.32 -5.63
N LEU A 639 -4.89 7.92 -6.15
CA LEU A 639 -4.87 8.57 -7.47
C LEU A 639 -4.63 7.58 -8.62
N ASN A 640 -5.50 6.56 -8.73
CA ASN A 640 -5.38 5.52 -9.77
C ASN A 640 -5.38 6.06 -11.21
N ASP A 641 -5.87 7.29 -11.42
CA ASP A 641 -5.90 8.00 -12.71
C ASP A 641 -4.65 8.86 -12.95
N ASN A 642 -3.78 9.05 -11.95
CA ASN A 642 -2.61 9.93 -12.02
C ASN A 642 -1.31 9.21 -11.65
N LEU A 643 -1.24 7.88 -11.86
CA LEU A 643 -0.08 7.06 -11.46
C LEU A 643 1.23 7.47 -12.15
N VAL A 644 1.16 7.89 -13.43
CA VAL A 644 2.33 8.43 -14.15
C VAL A 644 2.77 9.77 -13.57
N TRP A 645 1.82 10.62 -13.18
CA TRP A 645 2.12 11.90 -12.54
C TRP A 645 2.78 11.68 -11.18
N ASP A 646 2.23 10.78 -10.35
CA ASP A 646 2.81 10.39 -9.07
C ASP A 646 4.28 9.95 -9.23
N GLY A 647 4.54 9.02 -10.14
CA GLY A 647 5.88 8.48 -10.37
C GLY A 647 6.87 9.51 -10.92
N ILE A 648 6.44 10.43 -11.79
CA ILE A 648 7.33 11.46 -12.36
C ILE A 648 7.65 12.53 -11.33
N PHE A 649 6.65 13.01 -10.60
CA PHE A 649 6.82 14.12 -9.70
C PHE A 649 7.42 13.69 -8.34
N ALA A 650 7.32 12.41 -7.96
CA ALA A 650 8.07 11.87 -6.81
C ALA A 650 9.55 11.53 -7.12
N LYS A 651 9.91 11.33 -8.39
CA LYS A 651 11.28 11.00 -8.82
C LYS A 651 12.15 12.25 -8.84
N THR A 652 13.01 12.38 -7.85
CA THR A 652 14.01 13.45 -7.82
C THR A 652 15.09 13.23 -8.87
N HIS A 653 15.80 14.32 -9.20
CA HIS A 653 16.85 14.28 -10.20
C HIS A 653 17.98 13.32 -9.82
N ASN A 654 18.37 13.30 -8.54
CA ASN A 654 19.62 12.70 -8.08
C ASN A 654 19.47 11.43 -7.24
N LYS A 655 18.24 11.03 -6.89
CA LYS A 655 18.01 9.89 -5.99
C LYS A 655 17.02 8.90 -6.57
N PRO A 656 17.18 7.59 -6.35
CA PRO A 656 16.19 6.62 -6.81
C PRO A 656 14.88 6.88 -6.07
N ASN A 657 13.76 6.58 -6.73
CA ASN A 657 12.44 6.66 -6.13
C ASN A 657 11.80 5.28 -6.10
N VAL A 658 11.26 4.89 -4.96
CA VAL A 658 10.50 3.64 -4.80
C VAL A 658 9.03 3.98 -4.60
N ILE A 659 8.14 3.29 -5.31
CA ILE A 659 6.73 3.26 -4.91
C ILE A 659 6.65 2.39 -3.65
N GLN A 660 6.91 2.99 -2.49
CA GLN A 660 7.17 2.30 -1.21
C GLN A 660 5.93 1.65 -0.63
N GLU A 661 4.75 2.12 -1.04
CA GLU A 661 3.48 1.45 -0.79
C GLU A 661 2.59 1.52 -2.03
N THR A 662 2.12 0.37 -2.47
CA THR A 662 1.08 0.26 -3.49
C THR A 662 0.15 -0.90 -3.18
N GLY A 663 -1.10 -0.79 -3.62
CA GLY A 663 -2.15 -1.78 -3.38
C GLY A 663 -3.47 -1.23 -3.89
N ILE A 664 -4.55 -1.99 -3.73
CA ILE A 664 -5.89 -1.56 -4.16
C ILE A 664 -6.81 -1.49 -2.94
N MET A 665 -7.22 -0.27 -2.57
CA MET A 665 -8.17 -0.06 -1.49
C MET A 665 -9.51 -0.73 -1.79
N TYR A 666 -10.14 -1.26 -0.74
CA TYR A 666 -11.48 -1.80 -0.82
C TYR A 666 -12.48 -0.68 -1.13
N VAL A 667 -13.41 -0.95 -2.05
CA VAL A 667 -14.51 -0.03 -2.35
C VAL A 667 -15.80 -0.81 -2.56
N GLU A 668 -16.89 -0.21 -2.13
CA GLU A 668 -18.19 -0.85 -2.10
C GLU A 668 -19.11 -0.37 -3.22
N THR A 669 -20.07 -1.21 -3.59
CA THR A 669 -21.29 -0.82 -4.27
C THR A 669 -22.22 -0.06 -3.30
N PRO A 670 -23.23 0.70 -3.78
CA PRO A 670 -24.13 1.45 -2.89
C PRO A 670 -24.89 0.61 -1.84
N ASP A 671 -24.99 -0.70 -2.04
CA ASP A 671 -25.58 -1.69 -1.12
C ASP A 671 -24.55 -2.41 -0.24
N GLY A 672 -23.29 -1.97 -0.21
CA GLY A 672 -22.26 -2.45 0.72
C GLY A 672 -21.60 -3.78 0.33
N ARG A 673 -21.58 -4.12 -0.97
CA ARG A 673 -20.85 -5.29 -1.50
C ARG A 673 -19.55 -4.87 -2.16
N ALA A 674 -18.60 -5.80 -2.27
CA ALA A 674 -17.35 -5.59 -2.99
C ALA A 674 -17.63 -5.15 -4.45
N LYS A 675 -17.08 -4.00 -4.85
CA LYS A 675 -17.26 -3.48 -6.21
C LYS A 675 -16.43 -4.21 -7.26
N ARG A 676 -15.31 -4.82 -6.85
CA ARG A 676 -14.30 -5.41 -7.75
C ARG A 676 -14.07 -6.87 -7.40
N SER A 677 -13.87 -7.68 -8.44
CA SER A 677 -13.36 -9.05 -8.36
C SER A 677 -11.85 -9.06 -8.10
N GLU A 678 -11.32 -10.17 -7.58
CA GLU A 678 -9.87 -10.34 -7.37
C GLU A 678 -9.07 -10.22 -8.70
N HIS A 679 -9.67 -10.59 -9.84
CA HIS A 679 -9.04 -10.41 -11.16
C HIS A 679 -8.90 -8.95 -11.58
N GLU A 680 -9.90 -8.11 -11.28
CA GLU A 680 -9.83 -6.67 -11.51
C GLU A 680 -8.78 -6.03 -10.60
N LEU A 681 -8.70 -6.45 -9.33
CA LEU A 681 -7.66 -5.98 -8.40
C LEU A 681 -6.26 -6.34 -8.90
N ARG A 682 -6.05 -7.58 -9.38
CA ARG A 682 -4.82 -8.03 -10.04
C ARG A 682 -4.49 -7.18 -11.27
N SER A 683 -5.45 -6.93 -12.18
CA SER A 683 -5.23 -6.07 -13.36
C SER A 683 -4.77 -4.68 -12.94
N MET A 684 -5.42 -4.08 -11.93
CA MET A 684 -5.05 -2.75 -11.45
C MET A 684 -3.65 -2.74 -10.82
N LEU A 685 -3.31 -3.74 -10.00
CA LEU A 685 -1.99 -3.87 -9.38
C LEU A 685 -0.89 -4.06 -10.44
N GLU A 686 -1.13 -4.88 -11.46
CA GLU A 686 -0.22 -5.06 -12.59
C GLU A 686 0.12 -3.72 -13.28
N ARG A 687 -0.90 -2.89 -13.53
CA ARG A 687 -0.69 -1.54 -14.10
C ARG A 687 0.12 -0.64 -13.18
N LYS A 688 -0.11 -0.69 -11.86
CA LYS A 688 0.68 0.10 -10.89
C LYS A 688 2.17 -0.26 -10.94
N TYR A 689 2.49 -1.55 -10.99
CA TYR A 689 3.87 -2.00 -11.16
C TYR A 689 4.45 -1.55 -12.50
N ALA A 690 3.72 -1.71 -13.60
CA ALA A 690 4.17 -1.24 -14.91
C ALA A 690 4.50 0.26 -14.89
N TYR A 691 3.62 1.09 -14.30
CA TYR A 691 3.86 2.52 -14.18
C TYR A 691 5.07 2.86 -13.31
N ALA A 692 5.25 2.18 -12.17
CA ALA A 692 6.38 2.38 -11.27
C ALA A 692 7.75 2.30 -11.98
N PHE A 693 7.91 1.33 -12.89
CA PHE A 693 9.12 1.21 -13.70
C PHE A 693 9.12 2.20 -14.87
N SER A 694 7.98 2.44 -15.51
CA SER A 694 7.88 3.34 -16.67
C SER A 694 8.31 4.77 -16.36
N THR A 695 8.11 5.27 -15.14
CA THR A 695 8.42 6.66 -14.78
C THR A 695 9.89 6.88 -14.40
N GLY A 696 10.76 5.87 -14.58
CA GLY A 696 12.15 5.92 -14.14
C GLY A 696 12.31 5.67 -12.63
N GLY A 697 11.29 5.12 -11.98
CA GLY A 697 11.35 4.63 -10.60
C GLY A 697 12.18 3.36 -10.48
N ALA A 698 12.68 3.10 -9.27
CA ALA A 698 13.50 1.94 -8.94
C ALA A 698 12.69 0.65 -8.74
N GLY A 699 11.37 0.76 -8.59
CA GLY A 699 10.45 -0.35 -8.45
C GLY A 699 9.30 -0.04 -7.48
N ALA A 700 8.62 -1.10 -7.02
CA ALA A 700 7.42 -0.98 -6.21
C ALA A 700 7.38 -2.00 -5.07
N VAL A 701 6.70 -1.64 -3.98
CA VAL A 701 6.48 -2.48 -2.80
C VAL A 701 4.97 -2.63 -2.59
N HIS A 702 4.46 -3.87 -2.71
CA HIS A 702 3.03 -4.14 -2.52
C HIS A 702 2.69 -4.23 -1.02
N TRP A 703 1.64 -3.53 -0.61
CA TRP A 703 1.04 -3.60 0.72
C TRP A 703 -0.19 -4.53 0.69
N ILE A 704 -0.17 -5.71 1.31
CA ILE A 704 0.90 -6.42 2.03
C ILE A 704 0.90 -7.91 1.64
N TRP A 705 1.83 -8.72 2.14
CA TRP A 705 1.80 -10.17 1.89
C TRP A 705 0.56 -10.83 2.52
N ASN A 706 0.47 -10.82 3.85
CA ASN A 706 -0.62 -11.42 4.62
C ASN A 706 -1.68 -10.38 4.99
N THR A 707 -2.93 -10.51 4.54
CA THR A 707 -4.03 -9.62 4.96
C THR A 707 -4.12 -9.48 6.48
N ASN A 708 -4.31 -8.24 6.96
CA ASN A 708 -4.29 -7.93 8.38
C ASN A 708 -5.72 -7.76 8.95
N PHE A 709 -6.27 -8.87 9.42
CA PHE A 709 -7.64 -8.93 9.94
C PHE A 709 -7.76 -8.75 11.46
N TYR A 710 -6.66 -8.44 12.15
CA TYR A 710 -6.64 -8.09 13.58
C TYR A 710 -6.64 -6.58 13.82
N MET A 711 -7.33 -5.85 12.94
CA MET A 711 -7.56 -4.41 13.05
C MET A 711 -9.06 -4.13 13.08
N ASP A 712 -9.44 -3.00 13.68
CA ASP A 712 -10.82 -2.49 13.68
C ASP A 712 -11.19 -1.74 12.38
N ASN A 713 -10.35 -1.87 11.34
CA ASN A 713 -10.56 -1.31 10.02
C ASN A 713 -10.79 -2.43 8.99
N ALA A 714 -12.00 -2.49 8.42
CA ALA A 714 -12.37 -3.48 7.42
C ALA A 714 -11.49 -3.44 6.14
N ASN A 715 -10.95 -2.28 5.80
CA ASN A 715 -10.12 -2.13 4.61
C ASN A 715 -8.82 -2.97 4.70
N GLU A 716 -8.22 -3.04 5.89
CA GLU A 716 -7.01 -3.83 6.16
C GLU A 716 -7.25 -5.34 6.05
N SER A 717 -8.52 -5.75 6.15
CA SER A 717 -8.97 -7.14 5.99
C SER A 717 -9.25 -7.54 4.53
N HIS A 718 -9.16 -6.60 3.59
CA HIS A 718 -9.32 -6.86 2.16
C HIS A 718 -7.99 -6.84 1.40
N ILE A 719 -7.11 -5.90 1.76
CA ILE A 719 -5.85 -5.67 1.03
C ILE A 719 -4.81 -6.77 1.32
N GLY A 720 -3.99 -7.07 0.30
CA GLY A 720 -2.85 -7.97 0.40
C GLY A 720 -2.88 -9.15 -0.57
N ALA A 721 -1.73 -9.79 -0.76
CA ALA A 721 -1.51 -10.87 -1.73
C ALA A 721 -2.14 -12.21 -1.31
N LEU A 722 -2.27 -12.46 0.00
CA LEU A 722 -2.92 -13.64 0.57
C LEU A 722 -4.27 -13.26 1.17
N ARG A 723 -5.19 -14.23 1.18
CA ARG A 723 -6.47 -14.16 1.91
C ARG A 723 -6.22 -14.40 3.40
N ALA A 724 -7.22 -14.12 4.24
CA ALA A 724 -7.11 -14.35 5.67
C ALA A 724 -6.91 -15.83 6.06
N ASP A 725 -7.27 -16.76 5.16
CA ASP A 725 -7.00 -18.19 5.29
C ASP A 725 -5.57 -18.62 4.87
N GLY A 726 -4.74 -17.68 4.40
CA GLY A 726 -3.36 -17.92 3.97
C GLY A 726 -3.20 -18.33 2.51
N THR A 727 -4.28 -18.45 1.74
CA THR A 727 -4.20 -18.80 0.31
C THR A 727 -3.97 -17.58 -0.56
N GLU A 728 -3.20 -17.73 -1.62
CA GLU A 728 -2.81 -16.65 -2.54
C GLU A 728 -3.99 -16.19 -3.40
N LYS A 729 -4.17 -14.87 -3.50
CA LYS A 729 -5.07 -14.22 -4.46
C LYS A 729 -4.39 -14.07 -5.83
N PRO A 730 -5.15 -13.85 -6.92
CA PRO A 730 -4.61 -13.48 -8.23
C PRO A 730 -3.58 -12.34 -8.16
N GLU A 731 -3.69 -11.38 -7.23
CA GLU A 731 -2.69 -10.33 -7.03
C GLU A 731 -1.27 -10.85 -6.79
N ALA A 732 -1.11 -12.04 -6.20
CA ALA A 732 0.21 -12.66 -6.02
C ALA A 732 0.89 -12.96 -7.36
N ASP A 733 0.14 -13.25 -8.43
CA ASP A 733 0.68 -13.50 -9.77
C ASP A 733 1.48 -12.31 -10.30
N VAL A 734 1.13 -11.08 -9.89
CA VAL A 734 1.86 -9.88 -10.25
C VAL A 734 3.29 -9.96 -9.70
N SER A 735 3.46 -10.37 -8.44
CA SER A 735 4.79 -10.55 -7.83
C SER A 735 5.59 -11.63 -8.56
N TYR A 736 5.01 -12.82 -8.82
CA TYR A 736 5.70 -13.90 -9.56
C TYR A 736 6.16 -13.44 -10.94
N ALA A 737 5.28 -12.80 -11.72
CA ALA A 737 5.58 -12.40 -13.08
C ALA A 737 6.60 -11.25 -13.15
N PHE A 738 6.48 -10.23 -12.27
CA PHE A 738 7.45 -9.13 -12.23
C PHE A 738 8.78 -9.57 -11.62
N GLY A 739 8.77 -10.41 -10.59
CA GLY A 739 9.96 -10.96 -9.96
C GLY A 739 10.81 -11.75 -10.94
N GLN A 740 10.17 -12.60 -11.76
CA GLN A 740 10.86 -13.28 -12.85
C GLN A 740 11.41 -12.29 -13.89
N PHE A 741 10.54 -11.45 -14.47
CA PHE A 741 10.91 -10.55 -15.55
C PHE A 741 12.03 -9.59 -15.15
N MET A 742 11.88 -8.89 -14.02
CA MET A 742 12.89 -7.95 -13.50
C MET A 742 14.18 -8.66 -13.08
N GLY A 743 14.09 -9.89 -12.59
CA GLY A 743 15.25 -10.73 -12.31
C GLY A 743 16.07 -11.06 -13.56
N GLU A 744 15.40 -11.38 -14.68
CA GLU A 744 16.02 -11.69 -15.97
C GLU A 744 16.69 -10.46 -16.61
N ILE A 745 16.11 -9.27 -16.46
CA ILE A 745 16.59 -8.04 -17.09
C ILE A 745 17.39 -7.11 -16.17
N ARG A 746 17.66 -7.49 -14.92
CA ARG A 746 18.22 -6.58 -13.90
C ARG A 746 19.49 -5.84 -14.33
N ASP A 747 20.35 -6.48 -15.12
CA ASP A 747 21.63 -5.88 -15.53
C ASP A 747 21.44 -4.75 -16.55
N LEU A 748 20.25 -4.60 -17.13
CA LEU A 748 19.89 -3.49 -18.00
C LEU A 748 19.79 -2.15 -17.26
N PHE A 749 19.48 -2.17 -15.95
CA PHE A 749 19.18 -0.98 -15.14
C PHE A 749 20.44 -0.17 -14.77
N GLN A 750 21.18 0.30 -15.77
CA GLN A 750 22.42 1.06 -15.63
C GLN A 750 22.39 2.29 -16.53
N GLU A 751 22.82 3.43 -15.98
CA GLU A 751 23.03 4.68 -16.71
C GLU A 751 21.83 5.06 -17.61
N ARG A 752 20.62 5.12 -17.02
CA ARG A 752 19.41 5.52 -17.76
C ARG A 752 19.59 6.89 -18.40
N GLU A 753 19.08 7.11 -19.61
CA GLU A 753 19.05 8.45 -20.20
C GLU A 753 17.88 9.29 -19.64
N LEU A 754 18.11 10.60 -19.48
CA LEU A 754 17.08 11.54 -19.00
C LEU A 754 16.27 12.12 -20.15
N GLU A 755 15.04 12.51 -19.84
CA GLU A 755 14.08 13.06 -20.78
C GLU A 755 14.43 14.49 -21.21
N ASP A 756 14.26 14.78 -22.50
CA ASP A 756 14.48 16.10 -23.11
C ASP A 756 13.52 17.19 -22.60
N ILE A 757 12.34 16.78 -22.10
CA ILE A 757 11.29 17.65 -21.60
C ILE A 757 11.29 17.60 -20.07
N VAL A 758 11.27 18.77 -19.43
CA VAL A 758 11.10 18.91 -17.99
C VAL A 758 9.84 19.72 -17.69
N ALA A 759 9.00 19.24 -16.77
CA ALA A 759 7.88 19.99 -16.23
C ALA A 759 8.20 20.50 -14.81
N ILE A 760 8.04 21.81 -14.59
CA ILE A 760 8.22 22.43 -13.28
C ILE A 760 6.95 22.28 -12.45
N PHE A 761 7.09 21.76 -11.23
CA PHE A 761 6.01 21.72 -10.26
C PHE A 761 5.92 23.05 -9.49
N PRO A 762 4.82 23.82 -9.61
CA PRO A 762 4.72 25.17 -9.05
C PRO A 762 4.25 25.15 -7.58
N TYR A 763 5.17 24.89 -6.66
CA TYR A 763 4.87 24.80 -5.23
C TYR A 763 4.38 26.08 -4.60
N SER A 764 4.83 27.25 -5.07
CA SER A 764 4.29 28.52 -4.56
C SER A 764 2.78 28.59 -4.76
N ASN A 765 2.25 27.96 -5.80
CA ASN A 765 0.82 27.84 -6.02
C ASN A 765 0.21 26.69 -5.21
N ASP A 766 0.83 25.51 -5.29
CA ASP A 766 0.31 24.29 -4.65
C ASP A 766 0.13 24.45 -3.14
N LEU A 767 1.07 25.13 -2.48
CA LEU A 767 1.08 25.38 -1.03
C LEU A 767 0.32 26.65 -0.64
N SER A 768 -0.21 27.40 -1.61
CA SER A 768 -0.95 28.63 -1.34
C SER A 768 -2.39 28.39 -0.87
N ASN A 769 -3.09 29.47 -0.55
CA ASN A 769 -4.52 29.46 -0.30
C ASN A 769 -5.39 29.31 -1.57
N ARG A 770 -4.78 29.17 -2.76
CA ARG A 770 -5.46 29.01 -4.06
C ARG A 770 -4.70 27.98 -4.91
N LYS A 771 -4.86 26.71 -4.55
CA LYS A 771 -4.16 25.58 -5.16
C LYS A 771 -4.75 25.25 -6.55
N LEU A 772 -3.90 25.28 -7.57
CA LEU A 772 -4.20 24.99 -8.98
C LEU A 772 -3.14 24.07 -9.63
N ALA A 773 -1.97 23.93 -9.00
CA ALA A 773 -0.83 23.15 -9.48
C ALA A 773 -1.18 21.68 -9.80
N PHE A 774 -1.93 21.02 -8.91
CA PHE A 774 -2.36 19.63 -9.10
C PHE A 774 -3.17 19.47 -10.40
N ASP A 775 -4.19 20.29 -10.60
CA ASP A 775 -5.03 20.26 -11.80
C ASP A 775 -4.20 20.51 -13.07
N ALA A 776 -3.30 21.49 -13.02
CA ALA A 776 -2.48 21.87 -14.16
C ALA A 776 -1.49 20.77 -14.56
N THR A 777 -0.78 20.21 -13.58
CA THR A 777 0.29 19.23 -13.83
C THR A 777 -0.24 17.84 -14.15
N THR A 778 -1.37 17.42 -13.57
CA THR A 778 -2.04 16.15 -13.94
C THR A 778 -2.59 16.24 -15.36
N ARG A 779 -3.21 17.38 -15.74
CA ARG A 779 -3.67 17.63 -17.11
C ARG A 779 -2.50 17.63 -18.10
N LEU A 780 -1.41 18.32 -17.80
CA LEU A 780 -0.17 18.28 -18.60
C LEU A 780 0.31 16.84 -18.78
N THR A 781 0.33 16.05 -17.70
CA THR A 781 0.80 14.66 -17.75
C THR A 781 -0.07 13.80 -18.66
N ARG A 782 -1.39 13.94 -18.58
CA ARG A 782 -2.33 13.24 -19.46
C ARG A 782 -2.09 13.60 -20.93
N VAL A 783 -1.93 14.89 -21.25
CA VAL A 783 -1.70 15.33 -22.63
C VAL A 783 -0.34 14.88 -23.16
N LEU A 784 0.75 15.14 -22.44
CA LEU A 784 2.10 14.79 -22.91
C LEU A 784 2.31 13.28 -22.96
N ALA A 785 2.03 12.57 -21.87
CA ALA A 785 2.45 11.18 -21.73
C ALA A 785 1.50 10.17 -22.39
N TYR A 786 0.20 10.49 -22.50
CA TYR A 786 -0.80 9.57 -23.07
C TYR A 786 -1.21 9.98 -24.48
N GLU A 787 -1.64 11.23 -24.68
CA GLU A 787 -2.17 11.67 -25.98
C GLU A 787 -1.06 11.96 -27.02
N MET A 788 0.09 12.46 -26.54
CA MET A 788 1.22 12.80 -27.42
C MET A 788 2.35 11.76 -27.37
N ASN A 789 2.31 10.81 -26.43
CA ASN A 789 3.35 9.81 -26.20
C ASN A 789 4.76 10.42 -26.04
N MET A 790 4.85 11.57 -25.38
CA MET A 790 6.08 12.31 -25.14
C MET A 790 6.51 12.17 -23.68
N PRO A 791 7.63 11.49 -23.40
CA PRO A 791 8.12 11.34 -22.04
C PRO A 791 8.71 12.65 -21.52
N PHE A 792 8.55 12.88 -20.22
CA PHE A 792 9.11 14.03 -19.52
C PHE A 792 9.53 13.63 -18.10
N ARG A 793 10.31 14.50 -17.46
CA ARG A 793 10.69 14.39 -16.03
C ARG A 793 10.23 15.62 -15.25
N GLY A 794 10.09 15.47 -13.94
CA GLY A 794 9.68 16.57 -13.04
C GLY A 794 10.88 17.34 -12.47
N ALA A 795 10.66 18.60 -12.14
CA ALA A 795 11.56 19.39 -11.29
C ALA A 795 10.76 20.32 -10.36
N SER A 796 11.35 20.68 -9.22
CA SER A 796 10.74 21.59 -8.25
C SER A 796 11.04 23.04 -8.60
N GLU A 797 10.03 23.91 -8.47
CA GLU A 797 10.20 25.37 -8.48
C GLU A 797 11.33 25.86 -7.54
N TYR A 798 11.51 25.23 -6.38
CA TYR A 798 12.51 25.63 -5.39
C TYR A 798 13.88 24.96 -5.57
N HIS A 799 14.03 24.01 -6.51
CA HIS A 799 15.26 23.23 -6.71
C HIS A 799 15.66 23.18 -8.19
N LEU A 800 15.79 24.36 -8.83
CA LEU A 800 16.04 24.48 -10.27
C LEU A 800 17.49 24.21 -10.71
N ASP A 801 18.45 24.07 -9.77
CA ASP A 801 19.86 23.77 -10.08
C ASP A 801 20.03 22.52 -10.95
N VAL A 802 19.14 21.55 -10.77
CA VAL A 802 19.12 20.29 -11.53
C VAL A 802 18.97 20.49 -13.04
N LEU A 803 18.44 21.64 -13.47
CA LEU A 803 18.29 22.00 -14.88
C LEU A 803 19.59 22.55 -15.48
N GLU A 804 20.54 23.00 -14.65
CA GLU A 804 21.86 23.41 -15.11
C GLU A 804 22.78 22.19 -15.25
N ASP A 805 22.70 21.25 -14.31
CA ASP A 805 23.50 20.01 -14.29
C ASP A 805 23.22 19.11 -15.50
N GLN A 806 21.95 19.04 -15.91
CA GLN A 806 21.49 18.27 -17.07
C GLN A 806 20.45 19.09 -17.86
N PRO A 807 20.91 20.01 -18.73
CA PRO A 807 20.03 20.92 -19.45
C PRO A 807 18.99 20.20 -20.32
N PRO A 808 17.68 20.42 -20.09
CA PRO A 808 16.65 19.96 -21.00
C PRO A 808 16.59 20.81 -22.27
N LYS A 809 15.94 20.30 -23.32
CA LYS A 809 15.64 21.07 -24.51
C LYS A 809 14.40 21.95 -24.32
N LEU A 810 13.38 21.42 -23.62
CA LEU A 810 12.12 22.10 -23.32
C LEU A 810 11.83 22.07 -21.82
N ILE A 811 11.56 23.24 -21.26
CA ILE A 811 11.07 23.42 -19.89
C ILE A 811 9.61 23.88 -19.98
N VAL A 812 8.70 23.20 -19.29
CA VAL A 812 7.28 23.56 -19.22
C VAL A 812 6.94 24.06 -17.83
N LEU A 813 6.38 25.27 -17.74
CA LEU A 813 5.82 25.87 -16.53
C LEU A 813 4.28 25.94 -16.71
N PRO A 814 3.54 24.88 -16.32
CA PRO A 814 2.13 24.71 -16.66
C PRO A 814 1.20 25.50 -15.73
N SER A 815 0.58 26.56 -16.23
CA SER A 815 -0.48 27.33 -15.55
C SER A 815 -0.16 27.62 -14.09
N ALA A 816 1.09 27.94 -13.79
CA ALA A 816 1.60 28.08 -12.42
C ALA A 816 0.81 29.12 -11.61
N HIS A 817 0.23 30.11 -12.30
CA HIS A 817 -0.44 31.29 -11.77
C HIS A 817 0.46 32.21 -10.97
N ASN A 818 1.10 31.69 -9.92
CA ASN A 818 2.05 32.39 -9.09
C ASN A 818 3.31 31.54 -8.89
N ILE A 819 4.46 32.20 -8.86
CA ILE A 819 5.78 31.57 -8.71
C ILE A 819 6.68 32.48 -7.88
N ASP A 820 7.57 31.91 -7.08
CA ASP A 820 8.57 32.62 -6.31
C ASP A 820 9.46 33.49 -7.20
N GLU A 821 9.83 34.67 -6.70
CA GLU A 821 10.60 35.65 -7.46
C GLU A 821 12.03 35.17 -7.74
N GLN A 822 12.67 34.50 -6.77
CA GLN A 822 14.01 33.96 -6.95
C GLN A 822 13.98 32.78 -7.92
N ALA A 823 12.97 31.90 -7.79
CA ALA A 823 12.76 30.79 -8.71
C ALA A 823 12.53 31.28 -10.15
N TRP A 824 11.70 32.29 -10.36
CA TRP A 824 11.46 32.89 -11.69
C TRP A 824 12.74 33.45 -12.30
N ASN A 825 13.49 34.25 -11.55
CA ASN A 825 14.73 34.85 -12.03
C ASN A 825 15.74 33.77 -12.41
N LYS A 826 15.90 32.75 -11.57
CA LYS A 826 16.77 31.60 -11.83
C LYS A 826 16.34 30.83 -13.07
N LEU A 827 15.05 30.55 -13.23
CA LEU A 827 14.51 29.87 -14.41
C LEU A 827 14.82 30.64 -15.70
N VAL A 828 14.59 31.95 -15.70
CA VAL A 828 14.91 32.83 -16.83
C VAL A 828 16.41 32.82 -17.14
N ASP A 829 17.26 32.84 -16.12
CA ASP A 829 18.71 32.81 -16.30
C ASP A 829 19.18 31.46 -16.85
N ILE A 830 18.63 30.34 -16.38
CA ILE A 830 18.90 29.00 -16.92
C ILE A 830 18.59 28.97 -18.43
N VAL A 831 17.41 29.47 -18.82
CA VAL A 831 16.99 29.55 -20.24
C VAL A 831 17.97 30.39 -21.06
N LYS A 832 18.36 31.56 -20.54
CA LYS A 832 19.31 32.47 -21.22
C LYS A 832 20.67 31.83 -21.48
N HIS A 833 21.15 30.96 -20.60
CA HIS A 833 22.51 30.42 -20.68
C HIS A 833 22.61 29.04 -21.33
N THR A 834 21.61 28.18 -21.12
CA THR A 834 21.58 26.79 -21.64
C THR A 834 21.10 26.71 -23.09
N GLY A 835 20.25 27.64 -23.52
CA GLY A 835 19.60 27.56 -24.83
C GLY A 835 18.29 26.77 -24.84
N ALA A 836 17.79 26.35 -23.68
CA ALA A 836 16.49 25.70 -23.57
C ALA A 836 15.35 26.60 -24.04
N ILE A 837 14.23 26.00 -24.43
CA ILE A 837 12.97 26.71 -24.65
C ILE A 837 12.15 26.61 -23.36
N LEU A 838 11.66 27.75 -22.86
CA LEU A 838 10.67 27.79 -21.79
C LEU A 838 9.28 27.98 -22.39
N LEU A 839 8.41 26.99 -22.19
CA LEU A 839 6.98 27.10 -22.40
C LEU A 839 6.31 27.48 -21.08
N ALA A 840 5.78 28.70 -20.97
CA ALA A 840 4.96 29.12 -19.85
C ALA A 840 3.51 29.36 -20.28
N THR A 841 2.55 28.98 -19.45
CA THR A 841 1.12 29.21 -19.71
C THR A 841 0.48 29.92 -18.52
N GLY A 842 -0.48 30.80 -18.78
CA GLY A 842 -1.13 31.63 -17.77
C GLY A 842 -0.30 32.86 -17.35
N PRO A 843 -0.71 33.54 -16.28
CA PRO A 843 -0.03 34.74 -15.81
C PRO A 843 1.36 34.37 -15.27
N ILE A 844 2.34 35.20 -15.61
CA ILE A 844 3.74 35.04 -15.17
C ILE A 844 4.18 36.20 -14.27
N SER A 845 3.38 37.25 -14.12
CA SER A 845 3.72 38.44 -13.33
C SER A 845 3.42 38.30 -11.82
N LEU A 846 2.82 37.21 -11.37
CA LEU A 846 2.47 37.03 -9.96
C LEU A 846 3.59 36.34 -9.15
N ASP A 847 3.95 36.93 -8.01
CA ASP A 847 4.85 36.33 -7.02
C ASP A 847 4.16 35.28 -6.13
N ALA A 848 4.93 34.58 -5.31
CA ALA A 848 4.41 33.53 -4.42
C ALA A 848 3.26 33.97 -3.49
N TYR A 849 3.11 35.28 -3.22
CA TYR A 849 2.05 35.85 -2.36
C TYR A 849 0.95 36.54 -3.16
N TRP A 850 0.80 36.23 -4.45
CA TRP A 850 -0.22 36.75 -5.36
C TRP A 850 -0.10 38.25 -5.66
N LYS A 851 1.10 38.82 -5.51
CA LYS A 851 1.37 40.21 -5.87
C LYS A 851 1.94 40.31 -7.27
N GLN A 852 1.56 41.37 -7.97
CA GLN A 852 2.08 41.64 -9.29
C GLN A 852 3.50 42.20 -9.21
N THR A 853 4.42 41.61 -9.96
CA THR A 853 5.85 41.93 -10.06
C THR A 853 6.22 42.26 -11.50
N PRO A 854 7.12 43.23 -11.74
CA PRO A 854 7.52 43.64 -13.08
C PRO A 854 8.46 42.60 -13.72
N ARG A 855 7.90 41.54 -14.29
CA ARG A 855 8.66 40.46 -14.97
C ARG A 855 8.70 40.68 -16.47
N LEU A 856 9.91 40.62 -17.05
CA LEU A 856 10.17 40.73 -18.49
C LEU A 856 9.51 41.95 -19.15
N THR A 857 9.47 43.08 -18.45
CA THR A 857 8.79 44.30 -18.93
C THR A 857 9.43 44.84 -20.22
N ASN A 858 10.73 44.65 -20.41
CA ASN A 858 11.43 45.12 -21.61
C ASN A 858 11.09 44.25 -22.83
N GLU A 859 10.94 42.95 -22.61
CA GLU A 859 10.69 41.96 -23.66
C GLU A 859 9.19 41.86 -24.02
N LEU A 860 8.32 41.98 -23.02
CA LEU A 860 6.88 41.72 -23.16
C LEU A 860 6.02 42.97 -23.01
N GLY A 861 6.52 44.04 -22.36
CA GLY A 861 5.72 45.20 -21.98
C GLY A 861 5.12 45.11 -20.57
N ILE A 862 4.35 46.13 -20.19
CA ILE A 862 3.76 46.23 -18.84
C ILE A 862 2.61 45.24 -18.69
N SER A 863 2.63 44.46 -17.61
CA SER A 863 1.61 43.45 -17.29
C SER A 863 0.33 44.04 -16.73
N GLU A 864 -0.80 43.53 -17.18
CA GLU A 864 -2.14 43.78 -16.63
C GLU A 864 -2.87 42.44 -16.47
N LEU A 865 -3.41 42.17 -15.27
CA LEU A 865 -4.19 40.95 -15.02
C LEU A 865 -5.66 41.18 -15.38
N GLN A 866 -6.24 40.23 -16.12
CA GLN A 866 -7.65 40.27 -16.53
C GLN A 866 -8.33 38.95 -16.18
N ASN A 867 -9.63 38.99 -15.91
CA ASN A 867 -10.40 37.77 -15.72
C ASN A 867 -10.52 37.01 -17.03
N VAL A 868 -10.42 35.68 -16.95
CA VAL A 868 -10.83 34.84 -18.08
C VAL A 868 -12.35 34.88 -18.23
N ARG A 869 -12.82 34.68 -19.46
CA ARG A 869 -14.22 34.46 -19.78
C ARG A 869 -14.51 32.97 -19.95
N ARG A 870 -15.80 32.61 -20.01
CA ARG A 870 -16.23 31.22 -20.23
C ARG A 870 -15.64 30.65 -21.52
N GLU A 871 -15.61 31.47 -22.58
CA GLU A 871 -14.99 31.14 -23.85
C GLU A 871 -13.98 32.23 -24.21
N GLU A 872 -12.78 31.80 -24.55
CA GLU A 872 -11.63 32.61 -24.98
C GLU A 872 -11.10 32.05 -26.32
N LEU A 873 -10.25 32.81 -26.98
CA LEU A 873 -9.58 32.39 -28.22
C LEU A 873 -8.07 32.55 -28.04
N LEU A 874 -7.33 31.46 -28.23
CA LEU A 874 -5.87 31.47 -28.30
C LEU A 874 -5.44 31.61 -29.76
N HIS A 875 -4.53 32.53 -30.04
CA HIS A 875 -3.96 32.69 -31.38
C HIS A 875 -2.54 32.10 -31.43
N LEU A 876 -2.37 31.00 -32.16
CA LEU A 876 -1.11 30.27 -32.30
C LEU A 876 -0.76 30.12 -33.78
N GLN A 877 0.40 30.66 -34.21
CA GLN A 877 0.89 30.58 -35.60
C GLN A 877 -0.15 30.94 -36.68
N GLY A 878 -1.00 31.95 -36.43
CA GLY A 878 -2.04 32.37 -37.39
C GLY A 878 -3.34 31.56 -37.31
N THR A 879 -3.43 30.60 -36.39
CA THR A 879 -4.63 29.78 -36.14
C THR A 879 -5.34 30.27 -34.88
N GLU A 880 -6.66 30.42 -34.97
CA GLU A 880 -7.53 30.71 -33.81
C GLU A 880 -8.02 29.39 -33.20
N LEU A 881 -7.62 29.11 -31.96
CA LEU A 881 -7.96 27.91 -31.22
C LEU A 881 -8.91 28.25 -30.05
N PRO A 882 -10.04 27.55 -29.89
CA PRO A 882 -10.97 27.80 -28.80
C PRO A 882 -10.39 27.38 -27.44
N VAL A 883 -10.62 28.18 -26.40
CA VAL A 883 -10.27 27.87 -25.02
C VAL A 883 -11.51 28.04 -24.14
N SER A 884 -11.79 27.06 -23.29
CA SER A 884 -13.04 26.97 -22.56
C SER A 884 -12.80 26.81 -21.05
N PHE A 885 -13.34 27.72 -20.25
CA PHE A 885 -13.23 27.72 -18.78
C PHE A 885 -14.60 27.48 -18.13
N GLY A 886 -14.95 26.21 -17.92
CA GLY A 886 -16.21 25.83 -17.31
C GLY A 886 -16.23 25.85 -15.78
N GLN A 887 -17.37 25.42 -15.22
CA GLN A 887 -17.60 25.31 -13.78
C GLN A 887 -17.26 26.62 -13.03
N ARG A 888 -16.38 26.55 -12.03
CA ARG A 888 -15.97 27.67 -11.18
C ARG A 888 -14.71 28.38 -11.68
N ARG A 889 -14.14 27.96 -12.83
CA ARG A 889 -12.84 28.44 -13.30
C ARG A 889 -12.79 29.94 -13.53
N ILE A 890 -13.84 30.56 -14.10
CA ILE A 890 -13.88 32.02 -14.32
C ILE A 890 -13.79 32.85 -13.03
N ALA A 891 -14.05 32.24 -11.86
CA ALA A 891 -13.90 32.88 -10.56
C ALA A 891 -12.54 32.57 -9.90
N GLN A 892 -11.78 31.60 -10.41
CA GLN A 892 -10.55 31.08 -9.82
C GLN A 892 -9.30 31.51 -10.57
N VAL A 893 -9.38 31.66 -11.90
CA VAL A 893 -8.21 31.85 -12.76
C VAL A 893 -8.26 33.21 -13.45
N VAL A 894 -7.08 33.74 -13.75
CA VAL A 894 -6.90 35.00 -14.48
C VAL A 894 -5.99 34.77 -15.68
N LYS A 895 -6.08 35.66 -16.66
CA LYS A 895 -5.12 35.79 -17.76
C LYS A 895 -4.32 37.06 -17.58
N GLU A 896 -3.22 37.15 -18.31
CA GLU A 896 -2.35 38.31 -18.30
C GLU A 896 -2.25 38.92 -19.69
N VAL A 897 -2.49 40.23 -19.77
CA VAL A 897 -2.35 41.01 -20.99
C VAL A 897 -1.13 41.91 -20.84
N ARG A 898 -0.42 42.12 -21.95
CA ARG A 898 0.77 42.98 -21.98
C ARG A 898 0.53 44.21 -22.84
N THR A 899 0.97 45.37 -22.34
CA THR A 899 0.82 46.68 -23.01
C THR A 899 2.18 47.28 -23.38
N GLY A 900 2.25 47.94 -24.55
CA GLY A 900 3.32 48.91 -24.85
C GLY A 900 4.63 48.39 -25.48
N SER A 901 4.66 47.28 -26.21
CA SER A 901 5.87 46.87 -26.93
C SER A 901 6.26 47.88 -28.04
N GLU A 902 7.42 48.54 -27.91
CA GLU A 902 8.02 49.39 -28.95
C GLU A 902 8.39 48.53 -30.17
N GLY A 903 7.45 48.37 -31.10
CA GLY A 903 7.59 47.56 -32.31
C GLY A 903 6.26 47.07 -32.90
N ALA A 904 5.18 47.08 -32.11
CA ALA A 904 3.83 46.83 -32.62
C ALA A 904 3.29 48.11 -33.27
N SER A 905 3.61 48.32 -34.54
CA SER A 905 2.83 49.22 -35.38
C SER A 905 1.36 48.80 -35.29
N SER A 906 0.53 49.72 -34.79
CA SER A 906 -0.92 49.70 -34.92
C SER A 906 -1.33 49.32 -36.33
N GLU A 907 -2.02 48.17 -36.54
CA GLU A 907 -3.03 47.94 -37.60
C GLU A 907 -3.49 46.48 -37.82
N ALA A 908 -3.40 45.58 -36.84
CA ALA A 908 -4.24 44.38 -36.84
C ALA A 908 -4.68 44.04 -35.42
N VAL A 909 -5.93 44.33 -35.07
CA VAL A 909 -6.55 43.79 -33.86
C VAL A 909 -6.72 42.29 -34.08
N THR A 910 -5.74 41.49 -33.66
CA THR A 910 -5.86 40.04 -33.64
C THR A 910 -7.03 39.67 -32.73
N ARG A 911 -7.96 38.86 -33.23
CA ARG A 911 -9.14 38.40 -32.50
C ARG A 911 -8.74 37.24 -31.58
N GLY A 912 -8.20 37.53 -30.40
CA GLY A 912 -7.80 36.52 -29.40
C GLY A 912 -6.50 36.88 -28.68
N ASP A 913 -6.17 36.11 -27.65
CA ASP A 913 -4.93 36.25 -26.90
C ASP A 913 -3.80 35.49 -27.64
N ALA A 914 -2.77 36.22 -28.08
CA ALA A 914 -1.69 35.66 -28.90
C ALA A 914 -0.63 34.95 -28.05
N VAL A 915 -0.17 33.78 -28.53
CA VAL A 915 1.04 33.13 -28.03
C VAL A 915 2.23 33.98 -28.43
N VAL A 916 3.06 34.35 -27.45
CA VAL A 916 4.28 35.11 -27.64
C VAL A 916 5.45 34.14 -27.79
N ASP A 917 6.31 34.38 -28.78
CA ASP A 917 7.53 33.62 -28.99
C ASP A 917 8.68 34.59 -29.20
N VAL A 918 9.55 34.72 -28.19
CA VAL A 918 10.63 35.70 -28.16
C VAL A 918 11.95 35.06 -27.76
N ALA A 919 13.03 35.57 -28.33
CA ALA A 919 14.38 35.19 -27.93
C ALA A 919 14.65 35.66 -26.48
N LEU A 920 15.27 34.79 -25.70
CA LEU A 920 15.63 35.04 -24.31
C LEU A 920 17.08 34.56 -24.09
N GLY A 921 18.05 35.43 -24.35
CA GLY A 921 19.47 35.04 -24.35
C GLY A 921 19.79 34.04 -25.47
N LYS A 922 20.38 32.90 -25.13
CA LYS A 922 20.57 31.77 -26.07
C LYS A 922 19.31 30.93 -26.25
N GLY A 923 18.38 31.00 -25.30
CA GLY A 923 17.12 30.26 -25.31
C GLY A 923 15.96 31.09 -25.85
N ARG A 924 14.74 30.60 -25.61
CA ARG A 924 13.50 31.25 -26.03
C ARG A 924 12.43 31.13 -24.96
N LEU A 925 11.52 32.10 -24.95
CA LEU A 925 10.27 32.05 -24.21
C LEU A 925 9.12 31.88 -25.21
N ILE A 926 8.39 30.77 -25.10
CA ILE A 926 7.06 30.57 -25.67
C ILE A 926 6.07 30.78 -24.54
N TRP A 927 5.19 31.76 -24.65
CA TRP A 927 4.28 32.13 -23.59
C TRP A 927 2.83 32.25 -24.08
N SER A 928 1.94 31.48 -23.46
CA SER A 928 0.50 31.67 -23.57
C SER A 928 0.00 32.51 -22.39
N PRO A 929 -0.63 33.67 -22.61
CA PRO A 929 -1.22 34.46 -21.53
C PRO A 929 -2.43 33.77 -20.86
N LEU A 930 -3.04 32.79 -21.54
CA LEU A 930 -4.15 31.99 -21.02
C LEU A 930 -3.61 30.76 -20.25
N PRO A 931 -4.18 30.42 -19.09
CA PRO A 931 -3.81 29.23 -18.31
C PRO A 931 -4.42 27.96 -18.92
N LEU A 932 -3.77 27.42 -19.95
CA LEU A 932 -4.36 26.37 -20.78
C LEU A 932 -4.57 25.04 -20.05
N GLU A 933 -3.72 24.64 -19.13
CA GLU A 933 -3.90 23.36 -18.42
C GLU A 933 -5.15 23.34 -17.53
N LEU A 934 -5.71 24.51 -17.20
CA LEU A 934 -6.95 24.65 -16.42
C LEU A 934 -8.21 24.78 -17.28
N ASN A 935 -8.08 24.58 -18.60
CA ASN A 935 -9.13 24.68 -19.59
C ASN A 935 -9.71 23.29 -19.99
N GLU A 936 -10.90 23.26 -20.59
CA GLU A 936 -11.60 22.01 -20.97
C GLU A 936 -11.16 21.44 -22.34
N ARG A 937 -10.48 22.22 -23.19
CA ARG A 937 -10.09 21.86 -24.57
C ARG A 937 -8.71 21.21 -24.62
N THR A 938 -8.68 19.88 -24.70
CA THR A 938 -7.44 19.09 -24.85
C THR A 938 -6.74 19.39 -26.19
N ASP A 939 -7.52 19.52 -27.26
CA ASP A 939 -7.05 19.79 -28.62
C ASP A 939 -6.19 21.06 -28.69
N THR A 940 -6.65 22.14 -28.08
CA THR A 940 -5.90 23.41 -28.03
C THR A 940 -4.58 23.28 -27.24
N MET A 941 -4.58 22.52 -26.15
CA MET A 941 -3.34 22.24 -25.40
C MET A 941 -2.34 21.43 -26.24
N MET A 942 -2.82 20.40 -26.93
CA MET A 942 -1.99 19.55 -27.79
C MET A 942 -1.33 20.37 -28.92
N GLU A 943 -2.05 21.32 -29.53
CA GLU A 943 -1.46 22.19 -30.55
C GLU A 943 -0.31 23.05 -30.00
N LEU A 944 -0.48 23.67 -28.82
CA LEU A 944 0.59 24.46 -28.20
C LEU A 944 1.80 23.59 -27.82
N TYR A 945 1.55 22.43 -27.21
CA TYR A 945 2.63 21.52 -26.82
C TYR A 945 3.36 20.97 -28.05
N ARG A 946 2.63 20.65 -29.13
CA ARG A 946 3.23 20.19 -30.39
C ARG A 946 4.13 21.26 -30.97
N TYR A 947 3.68 22.51 -30.96
CA TYR A 947 4.50 23.64 -31.38
C TYR A 947 5.81 23.73 -30.57
N ALA A 948 5.71 23.77 -29.24
CA ALA A 948 6.89 23.88 -28.38
C ALA A 948 7.87 22.69 -28.51
N ILE A 949 7.34 21.47 -28.66
CA ILE A 949 8.13 20.24 -28.84
C ILE A 949 8.88 20.24 -30.17
N GLN A 950 8.23 20.70 -31.25
CA GLN A 950 8.84 20.81 -32.56
C GLN A 950 9.95 21.87 -32.57
N GLU A 951 9.69 23.05 -31.99
CA GLU A 951 10.69 24.12 -31.89
C GLU A 951 11.89 23.72 -31.03
N ALA A 952 11.68 22.92 -29.97
CA ALA A 952 12.73 22.42 -29.10
C ALA A 952 13.48 21.19 -29.68
N GLY A 953 12.93 20.54 -30.70
CA GLY A 953 13.51 19.31 -31.27
C GLY A 953 13.51 18.14 -30.30
N CYS A 954 12.47 18.02 -29.46
CA CYS A 954 12.29 16.89 -28.55
C CYS A 954 11.74 15.67 -29.30
N GLN A 955 12.11 14.47 -28.87
CA GLN A 955 11.66 13.20 -29.49
C GLN A 955 11.15 12.21 -28.43
N SER A 956 10.21 11.35 -28.81
CA SER A 956 9.66 10.29 -27.95
C SER A 956 10.54 9.03 -27.88
N GLY A 957 11.38 8.80 -28.89
CA GLY A 957 12.10 7.55 -29.09
C GLY A 957 11.28 6.41 -29.73
N LEU A 958 10.00 6.65 -30.01
CA LEU A 958 9.07 5.69 -30.62
C LEU A 958 8.24 6.35 -31.72
N HIS A 959 8.20 5.74 -32.89
CA HIS A 959 7.24 6.05 -33.94
C HIS A 959 6.06 5.09 -33.87
N TRP A 960 4.90 5.59 -33.48
CA TRP A 960 3.67 4.81 -33.41
C TRP A 960 3.08 4.60 -34.80
N ILE A 961 2.99 3.34 -35.23
CA ILE A 961 2.37 2.93 -36.50
C ILE A 961 0.90 2.61 -36.28
N GLN A 962 0.57 1.94 -35.16
CA GLN A 962 -0.79 1.58 -34.79
C GLN A 962 -1.01 1.69 -33.28
N GLY A 963 -2.19 2.18 -32.86
CA GLY A 963 -2.68 2.14 -31.49
C GLY A 963 -2.32 3.35 -30.62
N GLY A 964 -1.41 4.23 -31.08
CA GLY A 964 -0.97 5.41 -30.33
C GLY A 964 -1.98 6.56 -30.29
N ASP A 965 -3.05 6.49 -31.08
CA ASP A 965 -4.16 7.43 -31.16
C ASP A 965 -5.34 7.05 -30.24
N ILE A 966 -5.25 5.93 -29.53
CA ILE A 966 -6.31 5.40 -28.68
C ILE A 966 -6.16 5.96 -27.26
N ALA A 967 -7.15 6.74 -26.81
CA ALA A 967 -7.20 7.26 -25.46
C ALA A 967 -7.14 6.13 -24.41
N GLY A 968 -6.28 6.32 -23.40
CA GLY A 968 -6.02 5.33 -22.36
C GLY A 968 -5.00 4.25 -22.75
N VAL A 969 -4.42 4.27 -23.96
CA VAL A 969 -3.22 3.49 -24.28
C VAL A 969 -2.00 4.35 -23.96
N TYR A 970 -1.15 3.83 -23.08
CA TYR A 970 0.14 4.42 -22.72
C TYR A 970 1.26 3.55 -23.28
N GLY A 971 2.32 4.18 -23.81
CA GLY A 971 3.54 3.48 -24.18
C GLY A 971 4.79 4.33 -23.99
N ARG A 972 5.83 3.73 -23.43
CA ARG A 972 7.11 4.39 -23.20
C ARG A 972 8.29 3.47 -23.45
N LYS A 973 9.37 4.08 -23.94
CA LYS A 973 10.70 3.50 -24.03
C LYS A 973 11.61 4.14 -22.97
N LEU A 974 12.34 3.32 -22.23
CA LEU A 974 13.44 3.73 -21.36
C LEU A 974 14.76 3.29 -21.99
N ARG A 975 15.69 4.23 -22.17
CA ARG A 975 17.02 3.98 -22.73
C ARG A 975 18.04 3.80 -21.62
N PHE A 976 18.81 2.72 -21.71
CA PHE A 976 19.93 2.39 -20.83
C PHE A 976 21.19 2.22 -21.66
N LYS A 977 22.35 2.14 -21.00
CA LYS A 977 23.65 1.97 -21.64
C LYS A 977 23.71 0.79 -22.63
N SER A 978 23.08 -0.33 -22.29
CA SER A 978 23.21 -1.60 -23.01
C SER A 978 21.92 -2.06 -23.70
N GLY A 979 20.86 -1.26 -23.71
CA GLY A 979 19.59 -1.65 -24.32
C GLY A 979 18.41 -0.79 -23.88
N PHE A 980 17.21 -1.36 -24.01
CA PHE A 980 15.94 -0.65 -23.84
C PHE A 980 14.93 -1.48 -23.06
N LEU A 981 14.11 -0.80 -22.24
CA LEU A 981 12.88 -1.34 -21.66
C LEU A 981 11.69 -0.64 -22.29
N TYR A 982 10.75 -1.42 -22.83
CA TYR A 982 9.50 -0.91 -23.38
C TYR A 982 8.36 -1.29 -22.44
N VAL A 983 7.49 -0.34 -22.13
CA VAL A 983 6.36 -0.51 -21.22
C VAL A 983 5.11 0.06 -21.88
N PHE A 984 4.09 -0.77 -22.03
CA PHE A 984 2.79 -0.42 -22.55
C PHE A 984 1.70 -0.78 -21.55
N VAL A 985 0.74 0.11 -21.36
CA VAL A 985 -0.36 -0.06 -20.40
C VAL A 985 -1.68 0.32 -21.05
N SER A 986 -2.70 -0.50 -20.85
CA SER A 986 -4.07 -0.20 -21.28
C SER A 986 -4.94 0.18 -20.10
N GLU A 987 -5.50 1.38 -20.14
CA GLU A 987 -6.65 1.81 -19.33
C GLU A 987 -7.95 1.69 -20.14
N PHE A 988 -7.85 1.13 -21.35
CA PHE A 988 -8.94 1.01 -22.29
C PHE A 988 -9.75 -0.27 -22.08
N ALA A 989 -11.05 -0.20 -22.36
CA ALA A 989 -11.98 -1.31 -22.12
C ALA A 989 -11.86 -2.47 -23.13
N TRP A 990 -11.03 -2.34 -24.17
CA TRP A 990 -10.88 -3.31 -25.24
C TRP A 990 -9.42 -3.63 -25.53
N ASN A 991 -9.19 -4.81 -26.11
CA ASN A 991 -7.88 -5.20 -26.60
C ASN A 991 -7.49 -4.31 -27.79
N VAL A 992 -6.23 -3.88 -27.82
CA VAL A 992 -5.68 -3.01 -28.86
C VAL A 992 -4.53 -3.73 -29.57
N LYS A 993 -4.47 -3.59 -30.90
CA LYS A 993 -3.27 -3.94 -31.67
C LYS A 993 -2.33 -2.74 -31.66
N VAL A 994 -1.12 -2.96 -31.17
CA VAL A 994 -0.08 -1.93 -31.09
C VAL A 994 1.03 -2.31 -32.06
N GLU A 995 1.48 -1.35 -32.85
CA GLU A 995 2.66 -1.46 -33.71
C GLU A 995 3.51 -0.20 -33.52
N VAL A 996 4.75 -0.37 -33.10
CA VAL A 996 5.69 0.73 -32.83
C VAL A 996 7.03 0.43 -33.48
N LYS A 997 7.64 1.48 -34.04
CA LYS A 997 9.02 1.44 -34.54
C LYS A 997 9.93 2.20 -33.60
N ASP A 998 11.00 1.55 -33.17
CA ASP A 998 12.05 2.17 -32.38
C ASP A 998 12.95 3.05 -33.27
N THR A 999 13.16 4.30 -32.88
CA THR A 999 14.00 5.24 -33.63
C THR A 999 15.51 5.00 -33.47
N ASP A 1000 15.94 4.27 -32.44
CA ASP A 1000 17.38 3.98 -32.23
C ASP A 1000 17.82 2.69 -32.95
N SER A 1001 17.05 1.61 -32.82
CA SER A 1001 17.39 0.29 -33.37
C SER A 1001 16.77 0.02 -34.75
N ASP A 1002 15.85 0.88 -35.20
CA ASP A 1002 15.02 0.70 -36.41
C ASP A 1002 14.09 -0.53 -36.38
N ALA A 1003 14.07 -1.29 -35.28
CA ALA A 1003 13.22 -2.46 -35.11
C ALA A 1003 11.74 -2.05 -34.95
N THR A 1004 10.85 -2.82 -35.57
CA THR A 1004 9.40 -2.68 -35.37
C THR A 1004 8.89 -3.81 -34.50
N TYR A 1005 8.04 -3.48 -33.52
CA TYR A 1005 7.39 -4.43 -32.64
C TYR A 1005 5.87 -4.35 -32.79
N ALA A 1006 5.22 -5.51 -32.96
CA ALA A 1006 3.78 -5.64 -33.01
C ALA A 1006 3.26 -6.64 -31.98
N PHE A 1007 2.19 -6.28 -31.27
CA PHE A 1007 1.58 -7.14 -30.24
C PHE A 1007 0.12 -6.75 -29.96
N THR A 1008 -0.58 -7.59 -29.19
CA THR A 1008 -1.88 -7.26 -28.62
C THR A 1008 -1.70 -6.78 -27.19
N LEU A 1009 -2.13 -5.55 -26.93
CA LEU A 1009 -2.29 -5.01 -25.58
C LEU A 1009 -3.71 -5.33 -25.12
N GLU A 1010 -3.86 -6.29 -24.21
CA GLU A 1010 -5.16 -6.67 -23.66
C GLU A 1010 -5.76 -5.55 -22.79
N LYS A 1011 -7.09 -5.48 -22.74
CA LYS A 1011 -7.83 -4.52 -21.91
C LYS A 1011 -7.36 -4.59 -20.45
N GLU A 1012 -7.13 -3.42 -19.84
CA GLU A 1012 -6.68 -3.30 -18.44
C GLU A 1012 -5.35 -4.00 -18.09
N ARG A 1013 -4.61 -4.53 -19.06
CA ARG A 1013 -3.33 -5.22 -18.87
C ARG A 1013 -2.13 -4.36 -19.29
N SER A 1014 -0.94 -4.89 -19.09
CA SER A 1014 0.32 -4.29 -19.52
C SER A 1014 1.12 -5.21 -20.44
N VAL A 1015 1.92 -4.67 -21.35
CA VAL A 1015 2.94 -5.41 -22.11
C VAL A 1015 4.29 -4.77 -21.84
N LEU A 1016 5.23 -5.58 -21.35
CA LEU A 1016 6.60 -5.14 -21.09
C LEU A 1016 7.59 -6.09 -21.76
N PHE A 1017 8.66 -5.53 -22.30
CA PHE A 1017 9.77 -6.31 -22.85
C PHE A 1017 11.06 -5.51 -22.85
N ALA A 1018 12.18 -6.23 -22.78
CA ALA A 1018 13.51 -5.64 -22.90
C ALA A 1018 14.16 -6.05 -24.22
N ALA A 1019 14.98 -5.18 -24.78
CA ALA A 1019 15.77 -5.45 -25.98
C ALA A 1019 17.21 -4.93 -25.84
N ASP A 1020 18.15 -5.50 -26.60
CA ASP A 1020 19.51 -4.96 -26.75
C ASP A 1020 19.53 -3.72 -27.66
N LEU A 1021 20.71 -3.17 -27.91
CA LEU A 1021 20.89 -1.97 -28.74
C LEU A 1021 20.50 -2.20 -30.21
N GLU A 1022 20.55 -3.44 -30.68
CA GLU A 1022 20.10 -3.87 -32.01
C GLU A 1022 18.58 -4.16 -32.06
N GLY A 1023 17.87 -3.95 -30.94
CA GLY A 1023 16.44 -4.16 -30.81
C GLY A 1023 16.05 -5.64 -30.75
N LYS A 1024 16.96 -6.57 -30.50
CA LYS A 1024 16.62 -7.98 -30.31
C LYS A 1024 16.06 -8.19 -28.90
N LEU A 1025 14.94 -8.91 -28.81
CA LEU A 1025 14.28 -9.20 -27.54
C LEU A 1025 15.20 -9.99 -26.60
N LEU A 1026 15.36 -9.48 -25.38
CA LEU A 1026 16.09 -10.10 -24.27
C LEU A 1026 15.14 -10.90 -23.38
N SER A 1027 14.00 -10.31 -23.01
CA SER A 1027 12.94 -10.95 -22.22
C SER A 1027 11.59 -10.26 -22.46
N VAL A 1028 10.51 -10.98 -22.19
CA VAL A 1028 9.12 -10.53 -22.32
C VAL A 1028 8.37 -10.84 -21.03
N TYR A 1029 7.68 -9.85 -20.48
CA TYR A 1029 6.83 -10.02 -19.31
C TYR A 1029 5.61 -10.88 -19.66
N ARG A 1030 5.39 -11.96 -18.89
CA ARG A 1030 4.36 -12.99 -19.13
C ARG A 1030 4.49 -13.63 -20.52
N PRO A 1031 5.61 -14.31 -20.84
CA PRO A 1031 5.91 -14.80 -22.19
C PRO A 1031 4.95 -15.92 -22.68
N HIS A 1032 4.16 -16.51 -21.77
CA HIS A 1032 3.12 -17.48 -22.10
C HIS A 1032 1.78 -16.84 -22.49
N GLU A 1033 1.58 -15.57 -22.13
CA GLU A 1033 0.37 -14.78 -22.43
C GLU A 1033 0.63 -13.73 -23.51
N VAL A 1034 1.86 -13.22 -23.61
CA VAL A 1034 2.25 -12.12 -24.49
C VAL A 1034 3.14 -12.61 -25.62
N HIS A 1035 2.71 -12.36 -26.86
CA HIS A 1035 3.51 -12.58 -28.07
C HIS A 1035 3.90 -11.24 -28.70
N ILE A 1036 5.19 -11.10 -29.03
CA ILE A 1036 5.75 -9.90 -29.67
C ILE A 1036 6.37 -10.33 -31.00
N GLU A 1037 5.81 -9.80 -32.08
CA GLU A 1037 6.38 -9.92 -33.42
C GLU A 1037 7.41 -8.81 -33.61
N ARG A 1038 8.63 -9.16 -34.03
CA ARG A 1038 9.70 -8.22 -34.37
C ARG A 1038 10.02 -8.32 -35.85
N SER A 1039 10.10 -7.19 -36.55
CA SER A 1039 10.54 -7.10 -37.95
C SER A 1039 11.66 -6.11 -38.16
#